data_AF-A0AAE6YJ50-F1
#
_entry.id   AF-A0AAE6YJ50-F1
#
_cell.length_a   1.000
_cell.length_b   1.000
_cell.length_c   1.000
_cell.angle_alpha   90.00
_cell.angle_beta   90.00
_cell.angle_gamma   90.00
#
_symmetry.space_group_name_H-M   'P 1'
#
loop_
_entity.id
_entity.type
_entity.pdbx_description
1 polymer ?
#
loop_
_entity_poly.entity_id
_entity_poly.type
_entity_poly.pdbx_seq_one_letter_code
_entity_poly.pdbx_strand_id
1 'polypeptide(L)'
;MSNSLRKIAILPGDGVGQEVVSAAIPVFGALSLDFDFIYGEIGWECWRKEGNPVPQKTWEIINESDATLLGAITSKPYKQAISELPSYLIDNPPMYISPVIQLRQTLDLFANVRPIFNINDRSKDFNLAVIRENTEGLYSGLDYGYLPNEIKSIVSSNSKWQNITPDEACATLRLQTKFGLERLFKFAFEYASRHGLNKVTLADKPNVMRHSSYFVKTIFDKISSDYRNIEAEILNVDAVGLWLVRRPENFGVIVAENMFGDILSDVGAAVMGGLGFAPSGNYGSKGAYFEPVHGSAPRLSGKNIANPCAIFLTIAMLLESYNYTSQSEKIKKAIKEVIKEGKYLTYDMGGNTSTKEMADRIIDLVDSPLSSKVISIISTGSELVNGDRLDTNAQYFSQKITSLGGSVKGHQLVSDNQRDIKLAIEFGLNSSDCVIITGGLGPTSDDKTRDAVAGATGKELVFDEKNWKLVCDRFKRFNISVHDVNKQQAFFPKGAEILENPNGTAAGCKININNRVVFMLPGPPSENQPMFEKYVIPYLEEQKFLIEKKSLTWKLLGVIEADIADDIDRIISASEVEVAYRWSYPYIDVKLSFLVSKEFQLQSIISKVNRHLDKHTVSNDGRDSKTRLLDFVSKSKLNIKIIDYLTDGELGKLVAPYISDVTDESEELIYVEMKGLEEFKKKLPYSGSTILECNTRYNNLNYYNKLKIAYRGPEVQKYALHFGCFSILSSLKKMLGENK
;
A
#
# COMPACT_ATOMS: atom_id res chain seq x y z
N MET A 1 -6.49 -3.94 34.01
CA MET A 1 -7.29 -5.14 33.65
C MET A 1 -6.34 -6.10 32.95
N SER A 2 -6.47 -7.40 33.20
CA SER A 2 -5.48 -8.43 32.83
C SER A 2 -5.09 -8.38 31.35
N ASN A 3 -3.78 -8.46 31.11
CA ASN A 3 -3.13 -8.44 29.80
C ASN A 3 -3.29 -9.79 29.07
N SER A 4 -4.49 -10.38 29.09
CA SER A 4 -4.77 -11.65 28.39
C SER A 4 -5.01 -11.37 26.91
N LEU A 5 -4.30 -12.10 26.05
CA LEU A 5 -4.53 -12.08 24.60
C LEU A 5 -5.99 -12.39 24.29
N ARG A 6 -6.55 -11.69 23.29
CA ARG A 6 -7.90 -11.96 22.81
C ARG A 6 -7.93 -13.31 22.11
N LYS A 7 -8.99 -14.08 22.32
CA LYS A 7 -9.20 -15.41 21.75
C LYS A 7 -10.09 -15.34 20.53
N ILE A 8 -9.67 -15.98 19.43
CA ILE A 8 -10.48 -16.12 18.22
C ILE A 8 -10.68 -17.62 17.94
N ALA A 9 -11.94 -18.05 17.92
CA ALA A 9 -12.33 -19.37 17.45
C ALA A 9 -12.16 -19.42 15.93
N ILE A 10 -11.27 -20.29 15.44
CA ILE A 10 -11.08 -20.53 14.01
C ILE A 10 -11.82 -21.80 13.64
N LEU A 11 -12.85 -21.65 12.83
CA LEU A 11 -13.71 -22.74 12.35
C LEU A 11 -13.57 -22.83 10.82
N PRO A 12 -12.61 -23.59 10.28
CA PRO A 12 -12.36 -23.60 8.84
C PRO A 12 -13.52 -24.15 8.00
N GLY A 13 -14.31 -25.07 8.59
CA GLY A 13 -15.47 -25.68 7.96
C GLY A 13 -15.13 -26.64 6.83
N ASP A 14 -15.85 -26.53 5.72
CA ASP A 14 -15.81 -27.47 4.61
C ASP A 14 -15.29 -26.86 3.30
N GLY A 15 -14.85 -27.74 2.39
CA GLY A 15 -14.56 -27.38 1.01
C GLY A 15 -13.43 -26.35 0.88
N VAL A 16 -13.66 -25.28 0.13
CA VAL A 16 -12.66 -24.19 -0.03
C VAL A 16 -12.43 -23.40 1.26
N GLY A 17 -13.34 -23.49 2.24
CA GLY A 17 -13.22 -22.80 3.53
C GLY A 17 -11.89 -23.14 4.23
N GLN A 18 -11.49 -24.41 4.18
CA GLN A 18 -10.22 -24.90 4.71
C GLN A 18 -9.01 -24.21 4.05
N GLU A 19 -9.02 -24.11 2.72
CA GLU A 19 -7.92 -23.54 1.94
C GLU A 19 -7.78 -22.03 2.18
N VAL A 20 -8.89 -21.28 2.08
CA VAL A 20 -8.86 -19.82 2.20
C VAL A 20 -8.56 -19.38 3.62
N VAL A 21 -9.11 -20.05 4.65
CA VAL A 21 -8.80 -19.74 6.05
C VAL A 21 -7.33 -20.00 6.33
N SER A 22 -6.81 -21.18 5.96
CA SER A 22 -5.39 -21.50 6.14
C SER A 22 -4.46 -20.50 5.45
N ALA A 23 -4.80 -20.06 4.24
CA ALA A 23 -4.04 -19.05 3.51
C ALA A 23 -4.08 -17.65 4.14
N ALA A 24 -5.17 -17.29 4.83
CA ALA A 24 -5.38 -15.94 5.34
C ALA A 24 -4.90 -15.74 6.79
N ILE A 25 -4.88 -16.77 7.65
CA ILE A 25 -4.44 -16.65 9.05
C ILE A 25 -3.05 -15.99 9.23
N PRO A 26 -2.04 -16.23 8.37
CA PRO A 26 -0.74 -15.56 8.51
C PRO A 26 -0.78 -14.03 8.45
N VAL A 27 -1.87 -13.42 7.95
CA VAL A 27 -2.03 -11.95 7.90
C VAL A 27 -1.97 -11.30 9.29
N PHE A 28 -2.40 -11.99 10.34
CA PHE A 28 -2.32 -11.47 11.70
C PHE A 28 -0.86 -11.26 12.14
N GLY A 29 0.03 -12.18 11.76
CA GLY A 29 1.47 -12.06 11.98
C GLY A 29 2.08 -10.88 11.23
N ALA A 30 1.74 -10.71 9.95
CA ALA A 30 2.15 -9.54 9.15
C ALA A 30 1.64 -8.21 9.71
N LEU A 31 0.49 -8.21 10.38
CA LEU A 31 -0.04 -7.03 11.09
C LEU A 31 0.58 -6.81 12.47
N SER A 32 1.49 -7.69 12.92
CA SER A 32 2.05 -7.70 14.27
C SER A 32 0.96 -7.73 15.36
N LEU A 33 -0.11 -8.50 15.12
CA LEU A 33 -1.22 -8.68 16.05
C LEU A 33 -1.08 -10.00 16.78
N ASP A 34 -1.11 -9.93 18.11
CA ASP A 34 -1.02 -11.10 18.98
C ASP A 34 -2.44 -11.52 19.41
N PHE A 35 -2.93 -12.62 18.83
CA PHE A 35 -4.23 -13.24 19.11
C PHE A 35 -4.03 -14.72 19.44
N ASP A 36 -4.81 -15.23 20.38
CA ASP A 36 -4.84 -16.66 20.70
C ASP A 36 -5.87 -17.35 19.79
N PHE A 37 -5.41 -18.26 18.93
CA PHE A 37 -6.26 -18.97 17.98
C PHE A 37 -6.64 -20.35 18.52
N ILE A 38 -7.94 -20.58 18.70
CA ILE A 38 -8.49 -21.87 19.13
C ILE A 38 -9.23 -22.50 17.95
N TYR A 39 -8.74 -23.65 17.49
CA TYR A 39 -9.30 -24.32 16.32
C TYR A 39 -10.42 -25.29 16.72
N GLY A 40 -11.57 -25.18 16.05
CA GLY A 40 -12.71 -26.08 16.24
C GLY A 40 -13.14 -26.73 14.92
N GLU A 41 -13.68 -27.95 15.02
CA GLU A 41 -14.26 -28.67 13.89
C GLU A 41 -15.74 -28.31 13.73
N ILE A 42 -16.20 -28.12 12.50
CA ILE A 42 -17.60 -27.83 12.20
C ILE A 42 -17.88 -28.26 10.77
N GLY A 43 -19.14 -28.61 10.48
CA GLY A 43 -19.59 -28.83 9.12
C GLY A 43 -19.86 -30.29 8.77
N TRP A 44 -19.73 -30.59 7.49
CA TRP A 44 -20.19 -31.84 6.89
C TRP A 44 -19.37 -33.05 7.33
N GLU A 45 -18.08 -32.87 7.58
CA GLU A 45 -17.26 -33.98 8.06
C GLU A 45 -17.64 -34.41 9.49
N CYS A 46 -18.03 -33.46 10.36
CA CYS A 46 -18.57 -33.78 11.68
C CYS A 46 -19.89 -34.55 11.57
N TRP A 47 -20.78 -34.14 10.64
CA TRP A 47 -22.01 -34.87 10.35
C TRP A 47 -21.75 -36.31 9.92
N ARG A 48 -20.80 -36.52 9.01
CA ARG A 48 -20.46 -37.85 8.48
C ARG A 48 -19.83 -38.78 9.53
N LYS A 49 -19.18 -38.24 10.56
CA LYS A 49 -18.51 -39.02 11.61
C LYS A 49 -19.42 -39.30 12.82
N GLU A 50 -20.19 -38.31 13.24
CA GLU A 50 -20.87 -38.31 14.55
C GLU A 50 -22.38 -38.05 14.44
N GLY A 51 -22.91 -37.73 13.25
CA GLY A 51 -24.29 -37.29 13.09
C GLY A 51 -24.60 -35.95 13.77
N ASN A 52 -23.57 -35.19 14.12
CA ASN A 52 -23.69 -33.84 14.67
C ASN A 52 -22.78 -32.88 13.88
N PRO A 53 -23.33 -31.89 13.16
CA PRO A 53 -22.50 -31.00 12.34
C PRO A 53 -21.84 -29.87 13.16
N VAL A 54 -22.20 -29.72 14.44
CA VAL A 54 -21.55 -28.79 15.40
C VAL A 54 -21.28 -29.53 16.71
N PRO A 55 -20.13 -30.20 16.86
CA PRO A 55 -19.77 -30.94 18.06
C PRO A 55 -19.83 -30.07 19.33
N GLN A 56 -20.11 -30.70 20.48
CA GLN A 56 -20.20 -29.98 21.76
C GLN A 56 -18.91 -29.19 22.09
N LYS A 57 -17.76 -29.76 21.77
CA LYS A 57 -16.45 -29.12 21.91
C LYS A 57 -16.34 -27.80 21.12
N THR A 58 -17.01 -27.70 19.97
CA THR A 58 -17.01 -26.48 19.16
C THR A 58 -17.83 -25.38 19.83
N TRP A 59 -18.92 -25.72 20.52
CA TRP A 59 -19.65 -24.77 21.36
C TRP A 59 -18.83 -24.28 22.55
N GLU A 60 -18.06 -25.16 23.19
CA GLU A 60 -17.12 -24.77 24.25
C GLU A 60 -16.09 -23.77 23.73
N ILE A 61 -15.48 -24.04 22.57
CA ILE A 61 -14.52 -23.13 21.92
C ILE A 61 -15.16 -21.77 21.60
N ILE A 62 -16.37 -21.75 21.03
CA ILE A 62 -17.09 -20.51 20.72
C ILE A 62 -17.36 -19.71 22.00
N ASN A 63 -17.80 -20.37 23.08
CA ASN A 63 -18.11 -19.72 24.35
C ASN A 63 -16.87 -19.18 25.09
N GLU A 64 -15.71 -19.81 24.90
CA GLU A 64 -14.43 -19.36 25.47
C GLU A 64 -13.72 -18.28 24.64
N SER A 65 -14.22 -18.00 23.43
CA SER A 65 -13.60 -17.07 22.48
C SER A 65 -14.31 -15.71 22.44
N ASP A 66 -13.55 -14.65 22.16
CA ASP A 66 -14.12 -13.31 22.01
C ASP A 66 -14.84 -13.16 20.66
N ALA A 67 -14.29 -13.76 19.60
CA ALA A 67 -14.90 -13.79 18.26
C ALA A 67 -14.76 -15.17 17.62
N THR A 68 -15.59 -15.41 16.60
CA THR A 68 -15.53 -16.61 15.76
C THR A 68 -15.30 -16.22 14.30
N LEU A 69 -14.31 -16.84 13.66
CA LEU A 69 -14.06 -16.76 12.22
C LEU A 69 -14.44 -18.11 11.59
N LEU A 70 -15.44 -18.10 10.72
CA LEU A 70 -15.93 -19.27 10.01
C LEU A 70 -15.51 -19.21 8.53
N GLY A 71 -14.95 -20.31 8.01
CA GLY A 71 -14.53 -20.40 6.61
C GLY A 71 -15.69 -20.58 5.64
N ALA A 72 -16.22 -21.80 5.53
CA ALA A 72 -17.42 -22.07 4.74
C ALA A 72 -18.08 -23.38 5.20
N ILE A 73 -19.38 -23.55 4.99
CA ILE A 73 -20.12 -24.77 5.38
C ILE A 73 -20.78 -25.41 4.16
N THR A 74 -20.75 -26.74 4.12
CA THR A 74 -21.54 -27.52 3.17
C THR A 74 -22.87 -27.90 3.81
N SER A 75 -23.97 -27.63 3.11
CA SER A 75 -25.30 -28.12 3.47
C SER A 75 -25.92 -28.83 2.26
N LYS A 76 -26.41 -30.06 2.47
CA LYS A 76 -27.05 -30.87 1.42
C LYS A 76 -28.52 -31.15 1.77
N PRO A 77 -29.37 -31.49 0.79
CA PRO A 77 -30.76 -31.88 1.04
C PRO A 77 -30.88 -33.07 2.01
N TYR A 78 -32.00 -33.12 2.74
CA TYR A 78 -32.24 -34.10 3.82
C TYR A 78 -31.95 -35.56 3.44
N LYS A 79 -32.40 -36.01 2.26
CA LYS A 79 -32.16 -37.38 1.78
C LYS A 79 -30.66 -37.70 1.64
N GLN A 80 -29.87 -36.75 1.14
CA GLN A 80 -28.42 -36.92 0.99
C GLN A 80 -27.73 -36.87 2.37
N ALA A 81 -28.18 -36.01 3.27
CA ALA A 81 -27.67 -35.94 4.63
C ALA A 81 -27.82 -37.28 5.35
N ILE A 82 -28.99 -37.92 5.27
CA ILE A 82 -29.19 -39.24 5.88
C ILE A 82 -28.29 -40.29 5.23
N SER A 83 -28.17 -40.31 3.90
CA SER A 83 -27.38 -41.34 3.21
C SER A 83 -25.88 -41.31 3.54
N GLU A 84 -25.39 -40.19 4.05
CA GLU A 84 -23.98 -39.99 4.41
C GLU A 84 -23.74 -40.03 5.94
N LEU A 85 -24.76 -40.40 6.73
CA LEU A 85 -24.61 -40.66 8.16
C LEU A 85 -23.77 -41.93 8.42
N PRO A 86 -23.11 -42.03 9.59
CA PRO A 86 -22.51 -43.28 10.05
C PRO A 86 -23.54 -44.41 10.10
N SER A 87 -23.11 -45.63 9.76
CA SER A 87 -23.99 -46.80 9.67
C SER A 87 -24.82 -47.05 10.94
N TYR A 88 -24.28 -46.74 12.12
CA TYR A 88 -24.94 -46.93 13.42
C TYR A 88 -26.04 -45.90 13.73
N LEU A 89 -26.16 -44.83 12.93
CA LEU A 89 -27.20 -43.80 13.08
C LEU A 89 -28.28 -43.87 12.00
N ILE A 90 -28.14 -44.73 10.99
CA ILE A 90 -29.08 -44.78 9.86
C ILE A 90 -30.48 -45.22 10.30
N ASP A 91 -30.58 -46.16 11.24
CA ASP A 91 -31.86 -46.69 11.72
C ASP A 91 -32.65 -45.69 12.57
N ASN A 92 -31.96 -44.71 13.17
CA ASN A 92 -32.57 -43.63 13.95
C ASN A 92 -31.81 -42.31 13.71
N PRO A 93 -32.00 -41.68 12.53
CA PRO A 93 -31.17 -40.57 12.10
C PRO A 93 -31.50 -39.30 12.89
N PRO A 94 -30.49 -38.58 13.41
CA PRO A 94 -30.74 -37.25 13.97
C PRO A 94 -31.24 -36.29 12.88
N MET A 95 -31.91 -35.21 13.29
CA MET A 95 -32.34 -34.17 12.35
C MET A 95 -31.14 -33.31 11.94
N TYR A 96 -30.81 -33.29 10.65
CA TYR A 96 -29.78 -32.38 10.13
C TYR A 96 -30.30 -30.93 10.14
N ILE A 97 -29.59 -30.08 10.87
CA ILE A 97 -29.76 -28.62 10.84
C ILE A 97 -28.42 -28.02 10.44
N SER A 98 -28.41 -27.12 9.44
CA SER A 98 -27.18 -26.48 8.98
C SER A 98 -26.44 -25.78 10.13
N PRO A 99 -25.11 -25.95 10.28
CA PRO A 99 -24.31 -25.24 11.27
C PRO A 99 -24.56 -23.73 11.31
N VAL A 100 -24.68 -23.10 10.15
CA VAL A 100 -24.93 -21.66 10.04
C VAL A 100 -26.24 -21.28 10.72
N ILE A 101 -27.29 -22.09 10.55
CA ILE A 101 -28.59 -21.86 11.22
C ILE A 101 -28.45 -22.07 12.73
N GLN A 102 -27.77 -23.14 13.16
CA GLN A 102 -27.56 -23.42 14.58
C GLN A 102 -26.82 -22.29 15.29
N LEU A 103 -25.74 -21.78 14.70
CA LEU A 103 -24.96 -20.64 15.22
C LEU A 103 -25.80 -19.37 15.30
N ARG A 104 -26.53 -19.03 14.23
CA ARG A 104 -27.40 -17.84 14.19
C ARG A 104 -28.49 -17.85 15.26
N GLN A 105 -29.14 -19.00 15.46
CA GLN A 105 -30.20 -19.15 16.45
C GLN A 105 -29.64 -19.13 17.88
N THR A 106 -28.60 -19.91 18.15
CA THR A 106 -28.05 -20.06 19.52
C THR A 106 -27.46 -18.76 20.05
N LEU A 107 -26.80 -18.00 19.18
CA LEU A 107 -26.15 -16.72 19.51
C LEU A 107 -27.06 -15.49 19.30
N ASP A 108 -28.32 -15.69 18.88
CA ASP A 108 -29.30 -14.61 18.60
C ASP A 108 -28.74 -13.53 17.64
N LEU A 109 -28.16 -13.98 16.52
CA LEU A 109 -27.43 -13.13 15.57
C LEU A 109 -28.37 -12.52 14.54
N PHE A 110 -29.11 -11.50 14.97
CA PHE A 110 -30.22 -10.91 14.22
C PHE A 110 -29.83 -10.04 13.02
N ALA A 111 -28.61 -9.51 12.98
CA ALA A 111 -28.14 -8.63 11.90
C ALA A 111 -26.97 -9.26 11.16
N ASN A 112 -27.15 -9.59 9.87
CA ASN A 112 -26.07 -9.99 8.98
C ASN A 112 -25.67 -8.79 8.11
N VAL A 113 -24.44 -8.30 8.31
CA VAL A 113 -23.89 -7.13 7.62
C VAL A 113 -23.00 -7.61 6.48
N ARG A 114 -23.27 -7.13 5.27
CA ARG A 114 -22.53 -7.42 4.04
C ARG A 114 -22.10 -6.11 3.38
N PRO A 115 -20.89 -5.60 3.68
CA PRO A 115 -20.34 -4.42 3.04
C PRO A 115 -20.09 -4.66 1.55
N ILE A 116 -20.39 -3.64 0.74
CA ILE A 116 -20.25 -3.64 -0.72
C ILE A 116 -19.58 -2.32 -1.08
N PHE A 117 -18.35 -2.38 -1.54
CA PHE A 117 -17.56 -1.18 -1.83
C PHE A 117 -16.70 -1.39 -3.06
N ASN A 118 -16.28 -0.29 -3.66
CA ASN A 118 -15.48 -0.36 -4.87
C ASN A 118 -14.07 -0.92 -4.56
N ILE A 119 -13.76 -2.09 -5.14
CA ILE A 119 -12.45 -2.74 -5.09
C ILE A 119 -11.55 -2.36 -6.28
N ASN A 120 -12.11 -1.74 -7.32
CA ASN A 120 -11.44 -1.41 -8.58
C ASN A 120 -11.41 0.11 -8.81
N ASP A 121 -10.22 0.70 -8.92
CA ASP A 121 -10.06 2.15 -9.16
C ASP A 121 -10.55 2.64 -10.56
N ARG A 122 -11.08 1.74 -11.40
CA ARG A 122 -11.53 2.03 -12.77
C ARG A 122 -13.05 2.30 -12.89
N SER A 123 -13.84 2.00 -11.87
CA SER A 123 -15.30 2.18 -11.85
C SER A 123 -15.74 3.36 -10.98
N LYS A 124 -17.05 3.64 -10.96
CA LYS A 124 -17.63 4.63 -10.05
C LYS A 124 -17.30 4.26 -8.61
N ASP A 125 -16.95 5.26 -7.81
CA ASP A 125 -16.72 5.07 -6.38
C ASP A 125 -18.07 4.85 -5.68
N PHE A 126 -18.19 3.74 -4.94
CA PHE A 126 -19.37 3.40 -4.15
C PHE A 126 -18.92 2.70 -2.87
N ASN A 127 -19.66 2.93 -1.79
CA ASN A 127 -19.44 2.34 -0.50
C ASN A 127 -20.78 2.24 0.23
N LEU A 128 -21.30 1.01 0.36
CA LEU A 128 -22.59 0.74 0.95
C LEU A 128 -22.55 -0.57 1.75
N ALA A 129 -23.62 -0.88 2.49
CA ALA A 129 -23.77 -2.18 3.13
C ALA A 129 -25.21 -2.67 3.05
N VAL A 130 -25.39 -3.97 2.84
CA VAL A 130 -26.68 -4.63 3.08
C VAL A 130 -26.71 -5.16 4.50
N ILE A 131 -27.71 -4.75 5.27
CA ILE A 131 -28.00 -5.25 6.61
C ILE A 131 -29.26 -6.10 6.54
N ARG A 132 -29.03 -7.40 6.54
CA ARG A 132 -30.04 -8.44 6.41
C ARG A 132 -30.56 -8.84 7.79
N GLU A 133 -31.87 -8.85 7.94
CA GLU A 133 -32.54 -9.55 9.05
C GLU A 133 -32.22 -11.05 8.98
N ASN A 134 -31.78 -11.64 10.08
CA ASN A 134 -31.13 -12.95 10.03
C ASN A 134 -31.78 -14.01 10.94
N THR A 135 -32.91 -13.68 11.59
CA THR A 135 -33.64 -14.56 12.54
C THR A 135 -35.09 -14.85 12.15
N GLU A 136 -35.70 -14.04 11.29
CA GLU A 136 -37.12 -14.06 10.96
C GLU A 136 -37.33 -13.98 9.42
N GLY A 137 -38.47 -13.45 8.98
CA GLY A 137 -38.87 -13.32 7.58
C GLY A 137 -39.34 -14.64 6.98
N LEU A 138 -39.16 -14.78 5.66
CA LEU A 138 -39.47 -16.03 4.96
C LEU A 138 -38.55 -17.20 5.34
N TYR A 139 -37.41 -16.93 5.99
CA TYR A 139 -36.46 -17.96 6.44
C TYR A 139 -36.66 -18.32 7.93
N SER A 140 -37.83 -18.00 8.50
CA SER A 140 -38.20 -18.31 9.89
C SER A 140 -38.43 -19.81 10.16
N GLY A 141 -38.26 -20.68 9.17
CA GLY A 141 -38.47 -22.12 9.28
C GLY A 141 -39.94 -22.56 9.20
N LEU A 142 -40.85 -21.61 8.96
CA LEU A 142 -42.28 -21.87 8.76
C LEU A 142 -42.56 -22.23 7.29
N ASP A 143 -41.99 -23.35 6.85
CA ASP A 143 -42.09 -23.88 5.49
C ASP A 143 -42.74 -25.27 5.49
N TYR A 144 -43.89 -25.38 4.83
CA TYR A 144 -44.77 -26.54 4.89
C TYR A 144 -44.97 -27.12 3.48
N GLY A 145 -44.57 -28.37 3.29
CA GLY A 145 -44.73 -29.10 2.02
C GLY A 145 -46.17 -29.42 1.64
N TYR A 146 -47.13 -29.17 2.53
CA TYR A 146 -48.57 -29.27 2.33
C TYR A 146 -49.24 -28.11 3.08
N LEU A 147 -50.46 -27.73 2.70
CA LEU A 147 -51.19 -26.64 3.36
C LEU A 147 -51.70 -27.11 4.73
N PRO A 148 -51.22 -26.52 5.85
CA PRO A 148 -51.68 -26.90 7.19
C PRO A 148 -53.18 -26.64 7.37
N ASN A 149 -53.86 -27.56 8.07
CA ASN A 149 -55.30 -27.46 8.30
C ASN A 149 -55.67 -26.21 9.11
N GLU A 150 -54.78 -25.77 9.98
CA GLU A 150 -54.91 -24.62 10.88
C GLU A 150 -55.05 -23.31 10.10
N ILE A 151 -54.40 -23.19 8.93
CA ILE A 151 -54.45 -21.97 8.10
C ILE A 151 -55.40 -22.10 6.92
N LYS A 152 -56.03 -23.27 6.75
CA LYS A 152 -56.99 -23.52 5.65
C LYS A 152 -58.14 -22.53 5.65
N SER A 153 -58.66 -22.16 6.83
CA SER A 153 -59.75 -21.16 6.94
C SER A 153 -59.34 -19.79 6.38
N ILE A 154 -58.08 -19.39 6.57
CA ILE A 154 -57.53 -18.14 6.04
C ILE A 154 -57.41 -18.23 4.52
N VAL A 155 -56.85 -19.33 4.00
CA VAL A 155 -56.70 -19.53 2.55
C VAL A 155 -58.05 -19.62 1.85
N SER A 156 -58.99 -20.39 2.40
CA SER A 156 -60.34 -20.56 1.85
C SER A 156 -61.21 -19.29 1.93
N SER A 157 -60.81 -18.28 2.71
CA SER A 157 -61.48 -16.97 2.71
C SER A 157 -61.31 -16.20 1.40
N ASN A 158 -60.32 -16.59 0.57
CA ASN A 158 -60.14 -16.06 -0.77
C ASN A 158 -60.90 -16.93 -1.79
N SER A 159 -61.84 -16.32 -2.53
CA SER A 159 -62.69 -17.04 -3.50
C SER A 159 -61.92 -17.82 -4.56
N LYS A 160 -60.70 -17.39 -4.89
CA LYS A 160 -59.83 -18.11 -5.85
C LYS A 160 -59.35 -19.46 -5.31
N TRP A 161 -59.14 -19.58 -4.00
CA TRP A 161 -58.50 -20.73 -3.37
C TRP A 161 -59.44 -21.52 -2.45
N GLN A 162 -60.74 -21.21 -2.46
CA GLN A 162 -61.74 -21.79 -1.56
C GLN A 162 -61.79 -23.33 -1.57
N ASN A 163 -61.55 -23.94 -2.73
CA ASN A 163 -61.71 -25.38 -2.94
C ASN A 163 -60.39 -26.17 -2.88
N ILE A 164 -59.26 -25.53 -2.53
CA ILE A 164 -57.96 -26.20 -2.54
C ILE A 164 -57.86 -27.25 -1.42
N THR A 165 -57.36 -28.44 -1.74
CA THR A 165 -57.11 -29.48 -0.73
C THR A 165 -55.71 -29.34 -0.11
N PRO A 166 -55.48 -29.84 1.11
CA PRO A 166 -54.18 -29.73 1.78
C PRO A 166 -52.97 -30.23 0.98
N ASP A 167 -53.17 -31.26 0.17
CA ASP A 167 -52.16 -31.94 -0.65
C ASP A 167 -51.92 -31.28 -2.03
N GLU A 168 -52.77 -30.33 -2.43
CA GLU A 168 -52.64 -29.59 -3.70
C GLU A 168 -51.82 -28.29 -3.58
N ALA A 169 -51.42 -27.92 -2.37
CA ALA A 169 -50.70 -26.67 -2.10
C ALA A 169 -49.65 -26.83 -1.00
N CYS A 170 -48.60 -26.02 -1.07
CA CYS A 170 -47.66 -25.79 0.01
C CYS A 170 -47.87 -24.39 0.62
N ALA A 171 -47.27 -24.13 1.77
CA ALA A 171 -47.32 -22.81 2.40
C ALA A 171 -45.99 -22.45 3.05
N THR A 172 -45.57 -21.20 2.87
CA THR A 172 -44.43 -20.63 3.61
C THR A 172 -44.90 -19.33 4.25
N LEU A 173 -44.64 -19.14 5.55
CA LEU A 173 -45.09 -17.95 6.28
C LEU A 173 -43.95 -16.94 6.43
N ARG A 174 -44.19 -15.71 5.96
CA ARG A 174 -43.34 -14.56 6.26
C ARG A 174 -43.67 -14.03 7.65
N LEU A 175 -42.93 -14.48 8.66
CA LEU A 175 -43.09 -13.99 10.04
C LEU A 175 -42.15 -12.82 10.30
N GLN A 176 -42.68 -11.70 10.79
CA GLN A 176 -41.87 -10.56 11.22
C GLN A 176 -42.43 -10.01 12.52
N THR A 177 -41.57 -9.83 13.50
CA THR A 177 -41.94 -9.36 14.83
C THR A 177 -41.52 -7.91 15.01
N LYS A 178 -42.26 -7.18 15.85
CA LYS A 178 -41.88 -5.82 16.22
C LYS A 178 -40.50 -5.78 16.88
N PHE A 179 -40.22 -6.75 17.74
CA PHE A 179 -38.95 -6.87 18.46
C PHE A 179 -37.76 -7.02 17.48
N GLY A 180 -37.85 -7.95 16.52
CA GLY A 180 -36.83 -8.17 15.51
C GLY A 180 -36.57 -6.96 14.62
N LEU A 181 -37.64 -6.29 14.17
CA LEU A 181 -37.54 -5.11 13.33
C LEU A 181 -36.98 -3.89 14.06
N GLU A 182 -37.40 -3.61 15.30
CA GLU A 182 -36.90 -2.46 16.08
C GLU A 182 -35.38 -2.56 16.31
N ARG A 183 -34.87 -3.74 16.67
CA ARG A 183 -33.41 -3.96 16.86
C ARG A 183 -32.62 -3.88 15.55
N LEU A 184 -33.15 -4.43 14.46
CA LEU A 184 -32.49 -4.42 13.15
C LEU A 184 -32.37 -2.99 12.61
N PHE A 185 -33.47 -2.22 12.62
CA PHE A 185 -33.45 -0.85 12.13
C PHE A 185 -32.55 0.03 12.98
N LYS A 186 -32.60 -0.09 14.30
CA LYS A 186 -31.68 0.62 15.19
C LYS A 186 -30.22 0.29 14.85
N PHE A 187 -29.89 -0.99 14.70
CA PHE A 187 -28.56 -1.41 14.28
C PHE A 187 -28.16 -0.80 12.93
N ALA A 188 -29.08 -0.75 11.96
CA ALA A 188 -28.81 -0.21 10.64
C ALA A 188 -28.49 1.30 10.63
N PHE A 189 -29.27 2.09 11.37
CA PHE A 189 -28.99 3.53 11.53
C PHE A 189 -27.70 3.79 12.31
N GLU A 190 -27.43 3.02 13.36
CA GLU A 190 -26.17 3.12 14.10
C GLU A 190 -24.96 2.75 13.24
N TYR A 191 -25.07 1.69 12.42
CA TYR A 191 -24.04 1.28 11.48
C TYR A 191 -23.76 2.40 10.45
N ALA A 192 -24.82 2.97 9.87
CA ALA A 192 -24.70 4.10 8.95
C ALA A 192 -23.96 5.28 9.60
N SER A 193 -24.34 5.66 10.82
CA SER A 193 -23.67 6.73 11.57
C SER A 193 -22.20 6.45 11.84
N ARG A 194 -21.85 5.23 12.28
CA ARG A 194 -20.46 4.86 12.62
C ARG A 194 -19.54 4.84 11.40
N HIS A 195 -20.08 4.58 10.22
CA HIS A 195 -19.31 4.49 8.98
C HIS A 195 -19.44 5.74 8.10
N GLY A 196 -20.05 6.82 8.60
CA GLY A 196 -20.21 8.07 7.86
C GLY A 196 -21.13 7.94 6.64
N LEU A 197 -22.01 6.94 6.61
CA LEU A 197 -23.02 6.75 5.57
C LEU A 197 -24.25 7.59 5.94
N ASN A 198 -24.71 8.39 5.00
CA ASN A 198 -25.74 9.42 5.25
C ASN A 198 -27.16 8.96 4.89
N LYS A 199 -27.35 7.69 4.49
CA LYS A 199 -28.64 7.19 3.98
C LYS A 199 -28.92 5.75 4.38
N VAL A 200 -30.16 5.46 4.78
CA VAL A 200 -30.70 4.12 5.07
C VAL A 200 -31.96 3.89 4.23
N THR A 201 -31.90 2.88 3.35
CA THR A 201 -32.98 2.46 2.46
C THR A 201 -33.58 1.16 2.97
N LEU A 202 -34.86 1.16 3.34
CA LEU A 202 -35.62 -0.07 3.57
C LEU A 202 -36.05 -0.68 2.23
N ALA A 203 -35.54 -1.87 1.91
CA ALA A 203 -35.95 -2.64 0.74
C ALA A 203 -37.10 -3.59 1.11
N ASP A 204 -38.30 -3.33 0.59
CA ASP A 204 -39.51 -4.14 0.87
C ASP A 204 -40.43 -4.21 -0.36
N LYS A 205 -41.65 -4.76 -0.25
CA LYS A 205 -42.62 -4.80 -1.36
C LYS A 205 -44.00 -4.25 -0.98
N PRO A 206 -44.11 -2.98 -0.55
CA PRO A 206 -45.36 -2.41 -0.01
C PRO A 206 -46.54 -2.45 -0.98
N ASN A 207 -46.28 -2.39 -2.29
CA ASN A 207 -47.32 -2.43 -3.31
C ASN A 207 -48.03 -3.79 -3.42
N VAL A 208 -47.34 -4.87 -3.02
CA VAL A 208 -47.84 -6.25 -3.10
C VAL A 208 -48.19 -6.76 -1.69
N MET A 209 -47.26 -6.64 -0.75
CA MET A 209 -47.39 -7.12 0.64
C MET A 209 -48.00 -6.06 1.56
N ARG A 210 -49.16 -5.51 1.19
CA ARG A 210 -49.72 -4.27 1.78
C ARG A 210 -49.79 -4.28 3.31
N HIS A 211 -50.27 -5.35 3.92
CA HIS A 211 -50.46 -5.41 5.38
C HIS A 211 -49.16 -5.60 6.16
N SER A 212 -48.34 -6.58 5.79
CA SER A 212 -47.05 -6.81 6.46
C SER A 212 -46.08 -5.67 6.21
N SER A 213 -46.05 -5.11 4.99
CA SER A 213 -45.24 -3.91 4.70
C SER A 213 -45.73 -2.66 5.44
N TYR A 214 -47.03 -2.48 5.66
CA TYR A 214 -47.53 -1.39 6.49
C TYR A 214 -47.06 -1.52 7.95
N PHE A 215 -47.07 -2.74 8.49
CA PHE A 215 -46.54 -3.04 9.82
C PHE A 215 -45.03 -2.71 9.91
N VAL A 216 -44.23 -3.18 8.95
CA VAL A 216 -42.79 -2.91 8.87
C VAL A 216 -42.51 -1.41 8.73
N LYS A 217 -43.21 -0.73 7.81
CA LYS A 217 -43.09 0.71 7.58
C LYS A 217 -43.34 1.52 8.84
N THR A 218 -44.40 1.19 9.59
CA THR A 218 -44.76 1.90 10.82
C THR A 218 -43.62 1.86 11.85
N ILE A 219 -42.92 0.73 11.94
CA ILE A 219 -41.78 0.56 12.84
C ILE A 219 -40.55 1.30 12.30
N PHE A 220 -40.29 1.21 10.99
CA PHE A 220 -39.18 1.90 10.36
C PHE A 220 -39.28 3.42 10.50
N ASP A 221 -40.45 4.01 10.22
CA ASP A 221 -40.70 5.45 10.36
C ASP A 221 -40.53 5.93 11.80
N LYS A 222 -40.94 5.11 12.77
CA LYS A 222 -40.75 5.43 14.19
C LYS A 222 -39.26 5.49 14.54
N ILE A 223 -38.49 4.47 14.16
CA ILE A 223 -37.05 4.41 14.47
C ILE A 223 -36.29 5.49 13.71
N SER A 224 -36.59 5.75 12.44
CA SER A 224 -35.88 6.74 11.63
C SER A 224 -36.05 8.17 12.17
N SER A 225 -37.16 8.46 12.85
CA SER A 225 -37.39 9.78 13.47
C SER A 225 -36.37 10.16 14.54
N ASP A 226 -35.68 9.16 15.12
CA ASP A 226 -34.60 9.36 16.11
C ASP A 226 -33.25 9.73 15.44
N TYR A 227 -33.11 9.61 14.11
CA TYR A 227 -31.85 9.79 13.36
C TYR A 227 -31.95 10.88 12.27
N ARG A 228 -32.15 12.13 12.69
CA ARG A 228 -32.43 13.27 11.77
C ARG A 228 -31.31 13.62 10.78
N ASN A 229 -30.09 13.17 11.04
CA ASN A 229 -28.91 13.41 10.19
C ASN A 229 -28.70 12.31 9.13
N ILE A 230 -29.55 11.29 9.09
CA ILE A 230 -29.47 10.18 8.14
C ILE A 230 -30.77 10.18 7.31
N GLU A 231 -30.64 10.28 5.99
CA GLU A 231 -31.77 10.17 5.08
C GLU A 231 -32.38 8.77 5.19
N ALA A 232 -33.69 8.68 5.42
CA ALA A 232 -34.42 7.43 5.49
C ALA A 232 -35.42 7.33 4.34
N GLU A 233 -35.40 6.23 3.59
CA GLU A 233 -36.34 6.00 2.51
C GLU A 233 -36.83 4.54 2.47
N ILE A 234 -37.95 4.31 1.80
CA ILE A 234 -38.50 2.98 1.55
C ILE A 234 -38.64 2.81 0.05
N LEU A 235 -37.99 1.79 -0.50
CA LEU A 235 -38.04 1.47 -1.92
C LEU A 235 -38.55 0.05 -2.13
N ASN A 236 -39.18 -0.18 -3.29
CA ASN A 236 -39.52 -1.55 -3.69
C ASN A 236 -38.23 -2.34 -3.96
N VAL A 237 -38.15 -3.57 -3.44
CA VAL A 237 -36.96 -4.45 -3.48
C VAL A 237 -36.43 -4.69 -4.91
N ASP A 238 -37.31 -4.74 -5.91
CA ASP A 238 -36.94 -4.83 -7.32
C ASP A 238 -36.29 -3.55 -7.86
N ALA A 239 -36.79 -2.39 -7.44
CA ALA A 239 -36.16 -1.11 -7.77
C ALA A 239 -34.79 -0.98 -7.08
N VAL A 240 -34.66 -1.44 -5.83
CA VAL A 240 -33.37 -1.49 -5.13
C VAL A 240 -32.39 -2.38 -5.90
N GLY A 241 -32.79 -3.58 -6.31
CA GLY A 241 -31.95 -4.47 -7.13
C GLY A 241 -31.50 -3.82 -8.44
N LEU A 242 -32.40 -3.15 -9.17
CA LEU A 242 -32.07 -2.43 -10.41
C LEU A 242 -31.05 -1.30 -10.17
N TRP A 243 -31.31 -0.47 -9.16
CA TRP A 243 -30.47 0.69 -8.88
C TRP A 243 -29.13 0.31 -8.25
N LEU A 244 -29.08 -0.78 -7.47
CA LEU A 244 -27.83 -1.31 -6.92
C LEU A 244 -26.85 -1.65 -8.04
N VAL A 245 -27.33 -2.16 -9.17
CA VAL A 245 -26.50 -2.45 -10.35
C VAL A 245 -26.16 -1.18 -11.14
N ARG A 246 -27.13 -0.27 -11.34
CA ARG A 246 -26.95 0.89 -12.25
C ARG A 246 -26.28 2.10 -11.61
N ARG A 247 -26.51 2.29 -10.31
CA ARG A 247 -26.16 3.46 -9.50
C ARG A 247 -25.92 3.07 -8.02
N PRO A 248 -24.99 2.13 -7.73
CA PRO A 248 -24.70 1.74 -6.35
C PRO A 248 -24.27 2.92 -5.45
N GLU A 249 -23.67 3.97 -6.03
CA GLU A 249 -23.24 5.18 -5.33
C GLU A 249 -24.37 5.97 -4.64
N ASN A 250 -25.64 5.68 -4.98
CA ASN A 250 -26.80 6.33 -4.39
C ASN A 250 -27.24 5.72 -3.06
N PHE A 251 -26.66 4.58 -2.64
CA PHE A 251 -27.02 3.89 -1.41
C PHE A 251 -25.95 4.09 -0.34
N GLY A 252 -26.39 4.15 0.92
CA GLY A 252 -25.54 4.02 2.10
C GLY A 252 -25.74 2.65 2.74
N VAL A 253 -26.81 2.50 3.51
CA VAL A 253 -27.23 1.21 4.08
C VAL A 253 -28.53 0.76 3.43
N ILE A 254 -28.58 -0.48 2.97
CA ILE A 254 -29.81 -1.14 2.54
C ILE A 254 -30.20 -2.10 3.66
N VAL A 255 -31.34 -1.88 4.30
CA VAL A 255 -31.89 -2.79 5.31
C VAL A 255 -33.05 -3.57 4.73
N ALA A 256 -33.09 -4.88 4.96
CA ALA A 256 -34.08 -5.76 4.34
C ALA A 256 -34.42 -6.95 5.24
N GLU A 257 -35.59 -7.55 5.00
CA GLU A 257 -35.92 -8.84 5.58
C GLU A 257 -35.00 -9.96 5.05
N ASN A 258 -35.08 -11.13 5.65
CA ASN A 258 -34.11 -12.20 5.46
C ASN A 258 -33.88 -12.62 4.00
N MET A 259 -34.93 -12.98 3.27
CA MET A 259 -34.81 -13.41 1.86
C MET A 259 -34.37 -12.26 0.95
N PHE A 260 -34.93 -11.07 1.13
CA PHE A 260 -34.58 -9.91 0.31
C PHE A 260 -33.12 -9.46 0.54
N GLY A 261 -32.66 -9.44 1.79
CA GLY A 261 -31.29 -9.12 2.13
C GLY A 261 -30.29 -10.15 1.57
N ASP A 262 -30.64 -11.44 1.62
CA ASP A 262 -29.86 -12.52 1.01
C ASP A 262 -29.63 -12.23 -0.49
N ILE A 263 -30.71 -12.07 -1.25
CA ILE A 263 -30.66 -11.85 -2.70
C ILE A 263 -29.95 -10.53 -3.04
N LEU A 264 -30.30 -9.43 -2.39
CA LEU A 264 -29.72 -8.11 -2.70
C LEU A 264 -28.23 -8.05 -2.39
N SER A 265 -27.78 -8.72 -1.34
CA SER A 265 -26.36 -8.74 -1.01
C SER A 265 -25.54 -9.57 -1.99
N ASP A 266 -26.08 -10.65 -2.56
CA ASP A 266 -25.43 -11.40 -3.64
C ASP A 266 -25.36 -10.58 -4.94
N VAL A 267 -26.41 -9.82 -5.25
CA VAL A 267 -26.38 -8.85 -6.36
C VAL A 267 -25.29 -7.80 -6.11
N GLY A 268 -25.20 -7.27 -4.89
CA GLY A 268 -24.17 -6.32 -4.52
C GLY A 268 -22.74 -6.91 -4.56
N ALA A 269 -22.57 -8.17 -4.19
CA ALA A 269 -21.31 -8.89 -4.38
C ALA A 269 -20.93 -8.96 -5.87
N ALA A 270 -21.89 -9.23 -6.76
CA ALA A 270 -21.64 -9.19 -8.21
C ALA A 270 -21.24 -7.79 -8.70
N VAL A 271 -21.84 -6.72 -8.16
CA VAL A 271 -21.45 -5.33 -8.44
C VAL A 271 -20.04 -5.02 -7.94
N MET A 272 -19.65 -5.57 -6.80
CA MET A 272 -18.31 -5.43 -6.22
C MET A 272 -17.25 -6.14 -7.05
N GLY A 273 -17.55 -7.30 -7.62
CA GLY A 273 -16.60 -8.09 -8.44
C GLY A 273 -16.81 -9.60 -8.38
N GLY A 274 -17.79 -10.06 -7.61
CA GLY A 274 -18.16 -11.46 -7.43
C GLY A 274 -18.16 -11.88 -5.96
N LEU A 275 -18.67 -13.09 -5.70
CA LEU A 275 -18.72 -13.67 -4.36
C LEU A 275 -17.34 -13.87 -3.71
N GLY A 276 -16.27 -13.96 -4.51
CA GLY A 276 -14.88 -14.02 -4.04
C GLY A 276 -14.41 -12.78 -3.28
N PHE A 277 -15.22 -11.70 -3.26
CA PHE A 277 -14.93 -10.46 -2.55
C PHE A 277 -15.93 -10.11 -1.45
N ALA A 278 -16.94 -10.94 -1.20
CA ALA A 278 -18.05 -10.59 -0.32
C ALA A 278 -17.82 -11.07 1.12
N PRO A 279 -17.39 -10.18 2.05
CA PRO A 279 -17.30 -10.53 3.46
C PRO A 279 -18.65 -10.40 4.15
N SER A 280 -18.80 -11.02 5.32
CA SER A 280 -19.94 -10.76 6.18
C SER A 280 -19.62 -10.86 7.68
N GLY A 281 -20.40 -10.12 8.47
CA GLY A 281 -20.42 -10.21 9.93
C GLY A 281 -21.83 -10.43 10.43
N ASN A 282 -22.02 -11.43 11.28
CA ASN A 282 -23.28 -11.76 11.94
C ASN A 282 -23.22 -11.24 13.37
N TYR A 283 -24.09 -10.30 13.71
CA TYR A 283 -24.10 -9.60 14.99
C TYR A 283 -25.37 -9.93 15.76
N GLY A 284 -25.21 -10.20 17.06
CA GLY A 284 -26.31 -10.47 17.97
C GLY A 284 -26.08 -9.93 19.37
N SER A 285 -27.02 -10.25 20.25
CA SER A 285 -27.00 -9.80 21.64
C SER A 285 -25.93 -10.51 22.49
N LYS A 286 -25.51 -11.72 22.08
CA LYS A 286 -24.57 -12.57 22.82
C LYS A 286 -23.17 -12.65 22.20
N GLY A 287 -22.93 -11.98 21.07
CA GLY A 287 -21.64 -12.01 20.39
C GLY A 287 -21.75 -11.75 18.89
N ALA A 288 -20.65 -11.99 18.17
CA ALA A 288 -20.59 -11.90 16.72
C ALA A 288 -19.74 -13.03 16.13
N TYR A 289 -20.07 -13.47 14.92
CA TYR A 289 -19.17 -14.29 14.09
C TYR A 289 -19.03 -13.72 12.68
N PHE A 290 -17.90 -14.00 12.06
CA PHE A 290 -17.52 -13.46 10.76
C PHE A 290 -17.31 -14.60 9.77
N GLU A 291 -17.90 -14.48 8.57
CA GLU A 291 -17.77 -15.46 7.50
C GLU A 291 -17.79 -14.78 6.12
N PRO A 292 -17.10 -15.33 5.11
CA PRO A 292 -17.38 -15.02 3.71
C PRO A 292 -18.83 -15.34 3.35
N VAL A 293 -19.42 -14.60 2.41
CA VAL A 293 -20.80 -14.85 1.93
C VAL A 293 -20.91 -16.16 1.14
N HIS A 294 -19.84 -16.56 0.45
CA HIS A 294 -19.86 -17.74 -0.41
C HIS A 294 -19.92 -19.06 0.37
N GLY A 295 -20.53 -20.08 -0.23
CA GLY A 295 -20.54 -21.44 0.33
C GLY A 295 -19.19 -22.17 0.17
N SER A 296 -19.18 -23.46 0.54
CA SER A 296 -17.98 -24.31 0.55
C SER A 296 -17.42 -24.68 -0.82
N ALA A 297 -18.14 -24.38 -1.91
CA ALA A 297 -17.76 -24.67 -3.31
C ALA A 297 -17.03 -26.03 -3.49
N PRO A 298 -17.66 -27.19 -3.20
CA PRO A 298 -16.97 -28.49 -3.14
C PRO A 298 -16.21 -28.88 -4.41
N ARG A 299 -16.63 -28.37 -5.58
CA ARG A 299 -15.95 -28.60 -6.87
C ARG A 299 -14.58 -27.93 -6.99
N LEU A 300 -14.30 -26.92 -6.18
CA LEU A 300 -13.05 -26.16 -6.16
C LEU A 300 -12.12 -26.62 -5.02
N SER A 301 -12.64 -27.37 -4.05
CA SER A 301 -11.89 -27.80 -2.89
C SER A 301 -10.67 -28.65 -3.26
N GLY A 302 -9.53 -28.36 -2.64
CA GLY A 302 -8.26 -29.05 -2.83
C GLY A 302 -7.55 -28.71 -4.15
N LYS A 303 -8.06 -27.75 -4.91
CA LYS A 303 -7.45 -27.32 -6.18
C LYS A 303 -6.57 -26.09 -6.03
N ASN A 304 -6.59 -25.41 -4.88
CA ASN A 304 -5.82 -24.20 -4.63
C ASN A 304 -6.08 -23.09 -5.67
N ILE A 305 -7.33 -22.92 -6.10
CA ILE A 305 -7.75 -21.90 -7.10
C ILE A 305 -8.83 -20.94 -6.58
N ALA A 306 -9.28 -21.10 -5.35
CA ALA A 306 -10.31 -20.23 -4.77
C ALA A 306 -9.77 -18.80 -4.55
N ASN A 307 -10.61 -17.79 -4.75
CA ASN A 307 -10.26 -16.41 -4.44
C ASN A 307 -10.24 -16.19 -2.92
N PRO A 308 -9.10 -15.82 -2.29
CA PRO A 308 -9.03 -15.62 -0.85
C PRO A 308 -9.54 -14.24 -0.40
N CYS A 309 -9.87 -13.31 -1.30
CA CYS A 309 -10.17 -11.92 -0.92
C CYS A 309 -11.33 -11.80 0.09
N ALA A 310 -12.40 -12.58 -0.07
CA ALA A 310 -13.54 -12.53 0.84
C ALA A 310 -13.16 -12.87 2.29
N ILE A 311 -12.29 -13.85 2.53
CA ILE A 311 -11.87 -14.20 3.90
C ILE A 311 -10.92 -13.14 4.48
N PHE A 312 -10.03 -12.54 3.67
CA PHE A 312 -9.21 -11.41 4.13
C PHE A 312 -10.09 -10.20 4.50
N LEU A 313 -11.10 -9.89 3.69
CA LEU A 313 -12.06 -8.82 3.99
C LEU A 313 -12.92 -9.15 5.22
N THR A 314 -13.24 -10.43 5.43
CA THR A 314 -13.93 -10.91 6.63
C THR A 314 -13.06 -10.72 7.88
N ILE A 315 -11.76 -11.02 7.79
CA ILE A 315 -10.79 -10.71 8.85
C ILE A 315 -10.71 -9.20 9.08
N ALA A 316 -10.72 -8.38 8.02
CA ALA A 316 -10.72 -6.92 8.15
C ALA A 316 -11.97 -6.42 8.90
N MET A 317 -13.15 -7.00 8.66
CA MET A 317 -14.37 -6.72 9.44
C MET A 317 -14.25 -7.15 10.91
N LEU A 318 -13.67 -8.33 11.16
CA LEU A 318 -13.42 -8.82 12.53
C LEU A 318 -12.51 -7.85 13.28
N LEU A 319 -11.39 -7.45 12.68
CA LEU A 319 -10.45 -6.49 13.25
C LEU A 319 -11.10 -5.14 13.54
N GLU A 320 -11.92 -4.64 12.62
CA GLU A 320 -12.67 -3.39 12.78
C GLU A 320 -13.63 -3.44 13.98
N SER A 321 -14.30 -4.58 14.21
CA SER A 321 -15.18 -4.77 15.37
C SER A 321 -14.46 -4.64 16.73
N TYR A 322 -13.14 -4.79 16.72
CA TYR A 322 -12.25 -4.65 17.87
C TYR A 322 -11.43 -3.35 17.86
N ASN A 323 -11.81 -2.37 17.04
CA ASN A 323 -11.14 -1.08 16.88
C ASN A 323 -9.73 -1.13 16.26
N TYR A 324 -9.37 -2.23 15.58
CA TYR A 324 -8.15 -2.31 14.77
C TYR A 324 -8.39 -1.73 13.36
N THR A 325 -8.96 -0.53 13.28
CA THR A 325 -9.37 0.12 12.03
C THR A 325 -8.19 0.32 11.08
N SER A 326 -7.01 0.69 11.60
CA SER A 326 -5.82 0.89 10.75
C SER A 326 -5.35 -0.40 10.07
N GLN A 327 -5.48 -1.54 10.75
CA GLN A 327 -5.12 -2.85 10.26
C GLN A 327 -6.16 -3.38 9.27
N SER A 328 -7.45 -3.16 9.55
CA SER A 328 -8.53 -3.41 8.59
C SER A 328 -8.29 -2.67 7.26
N GLU A 329 -7.98 -1.38 7.32
CA GLU A 329 -7.69 -0.57 6.13
C GLU A 329 -6.43 -1.01 5.39
N LYS A 330 -5.40 -1.51 6.09
CA LYS A 330 -4.22 -2.13 5.45
C LYS A 330 -4.61 -3.31 4.58
N ILE A 331 -5.45 -4.22 5.09
CA ILE A 331 -5.91 -5.39 4.33
C ILE A 331 -6.69 -4.95 3.09
N LYS A 332 -7.66 -4.03 3.26
CA LYS A 332 -8.47 -3.52 2.14
C LYS A 332 -7.59 -2.89 1.05
N LYS A 333 -6.59 -2.09 1.44
CA LYS A 333 -5.62 -1.47 0.51
C LYS A 333 -4.74 -2.50 -0.19
N ALA A 334 -4.21 -3.48 0.54
CA ALA A 334 -3.39 -4.55 -0.04
C ALA A 334 -4.16 -5.30 -1.13
N ILE A 335 -5.43 -5.66 -0.88
CA ILE A 335 -6.29 -6.28 -1.89
C ILE A 335 -6.44 -5.37 -3.12
N LYS A 336 -6.76 -4.08 -2.94
CA LYS A 336 -6.88 -3.14 -4.07
C LYS A 336 -5.60 -3.07 -4.90
N GLU A 337 -4.43 -3.03 -4.26
CA GLU A 337 -3.14 -3.01 -4.96
C GLU A 337 -2.87 -4.33 -5.70
N VAL A 338 -3.19 -5.51 -5.13
CA VAL A 338 -3.09 -6.79 -5.86
C VAL A 338 -3.95 -6.78 -7.12
N ILE A 339 -5.19 -6.29 -7.01
CA ILE A 339 -6.11 -6.21 -8.14
C ILE A 339 -5.58 -5.26 -9.22
N LYS A 340 -5.07 -4.10 -8.80
CA LYS A 340 -4.48 -3.08 -9.67
C LYS A 340 -3.19 -3.55 -10.36
N GLU A 341 -2.36 -4.34 -9.67
CA GLU A 341 -1.18 -4.97 -10.25
C GLU A 341 -1.54 -5.92 -11.39
N GLY A 342 -2.67 -6.62 -11.27
CA GLY A 342 -3.19 -7.52 -12.29
C GLY A 342 -2.37 -8.80 -12.52
N LYS A 343 -1.32 -9.04 -11.72
CA LYS A 343 -0.40 -10.17 -11.85
C LYS A 343 -0.80 -11.40 -11.03
N TYR A 344 -1.36 -11.18 -9.84
CA TYR A 344 -1.67 -12.23 -8.87
C TYR A 344 -3.18 -12.41 -8.75
N LEU A 345 -3.85 -12.65 -9.88
CA LEU A 345 -5.32 -12.75 -9.95
C LEU A 345 -5.77 -14.21 -10.08
N THR A 346 -6.80 -14.60 -9.35
CA THR A 346 -7.43 -15.93 -9.44
C THR A 346 -8.37 -16.04 -10.65
N TYR A 347 -8.84 -17.26 -10.94
CA TYR A 347 -9.60 -17.57 -12.17
C TYR A 347 -10.92 -16.78 -12.32
N ASP A 348 -11.58 -16.46 -11.21
CA ASP A 348 -12.82 -15.67 -11.18
C ASP A 348 -12.60 -14.21 -11.60
N MET A 349 -11.36 -13.74 -11.52
CA MET A 349 -10.92 -12.44 -12.01
C MET A 349 -10.28 -12.50 -13.41
N GLY A 350 -10.26 -13.68 -14.06
CA GLY A 350 -9.62 -13.90 -15.35
C GLY A 350 -8.12 -14.17 -15.29
N GLY A 351 -7.54 -14.38 -14.10
CA GLY A 351 -6.14 -14.79 -13.94
C GLY A 351 -5.98 -16.31 -13.77
N ASN A 352 -4.78 -16.74 -13.41
CA ASN A 352 -4.38 -18.14 -13.27
C ASN A 352 -3.54 -18.40 -12.00
N THR A 353 -3.50 -17.43 -11.10
CA THR A 353 -2.79 -17.52 -9.82
C THR A 353 -3.55 -18.44 -8.85
N SER A 354 -2.81 -19.17 -8.02
CA SER A 354 -3.38 -20.02 -6.97
C SER A 354 -3.89 -19.23 -5.76
N THR A 355 -4.75 -19.84 -4.93
CA THR A 355 -5.24 -19.25 -3.67
C THR A 355 -4.07 -18.78 -2.81
N LYS A 356 -3.05 -19.65 -2.65
CA LYS A 356 -1.88 -19.39 -1.81
C LYS A 356 -1.02 -18.24 -2.35
N GLU A 357 -0.73 -18.21 -3.65
CA GLU A 357 0.08 -17.15 -4.25
C GLU A 357 -0.60 -15.77 -4.15
N MET A 358 -1.92 -15.70 -4.36
CA MET A 358 -2.65 -14.44 -4.18
C MET A 358 -2.67 -14.02 -2.70
N ALA A 359 -2.89 -14.96 -1.79
CA ALA A 359 -2.85 -14.70 -0.34
C ALA A 359 -1.48 -14.21 0.12
N ASP A 360 -0.39 -14.85 -0.33
CA ASP A 360 0.98 -14.45 -0.02
C ASP A 360 1.26 -13.03 -0.52
N ARG A 361 0.83 -12.69 -1.73
CA ARG A 361 0.98 -11.33 -2.24
C ARG A 361 0.20 -10.30 -1.41
N ILE A 362 -1.01 -10.63 -0.97
CA ILE A 362 -1.79 -9.75 -0.08
C ILE A 362 -1.03 -9.56 1.25
N ILE A 363 -0.51 -10.64 1.84
CA ILE A 363 0.24 -10.61 3.10
C ILE A 363 1.53 -9.78 2.96
N ASP A 364 2.28 -9.96 1.88
CA ASP A 364 3.50 -9.19 1.61
C ASP A 364 3.22 -7.69 1.54
N LEU A 365 2.10 -7.29 0.93
CA LEU A 365 1.68 -5.88 0.85
C LEU A 365 1.17 -5.33 2.19
N VAL A 366 0.71 -6.20 3.10
CA VAL A 366 0.32 -5.83 4.46
C VAL A 366 1.55 -5.66 5.37
N ASP A 367 2.56 -6.53 5.23
CA ASP A 367 3.83 -6.52 5.99
C ASP A 367 4.80 -5.44 5.50
N SER A 368 4.78 -5.17 4.19
CA SER A 368 5.50 -4.03 3.63
C SER A 368 5.05 -2.77 4.38
N PRO A 369 5.98 -1.94 4.92
CA PRO A 369 5.59 -0.66 5.45
C PRO A 369 4.84 0.06 4.35
N LEU A 370 3.51 0.24 4.54
CA LEU A 370 2.62 1.04 3.71
C LEU A 370 3.48 2.13 3.08
N SER A 371 3.66 2.06 1.76
CA SER A 371 4.65 2.81 0.97
C SER A 371 5.25 3.99 1.72
N SER A 372 6.58 4.02 1.91
CA SER A 372 7.30 5.14 2.56
C SER A 372 6.57 6.46 2.29
N LYS A 373 6.05 7.12 3.34
CA LYS A 373 5.22 8.31 3.15
C LYS A 373 5.94 9.27 2.20
N VAL A 374 5.26 9.68 1.14
CA VAL A 374 5.92 10.36 0.03
C VAL A 374 5.77 11.87 0.18
N ILE A 375 6.84 12.59 -0.13
CA ILE A 375 6.91 14.05 -0.02
C ILE A 375 7.00 14.66 -1.42
N SER A 376 6.18 15.65 -1.72
CA SER A 376 6.32 16.48 -2.93
C SER A 376 6.84 17.86 -2.57
N ILE A 377 7.64 18.44 -3.45
CA ILE A 377 8.18 19.79 -3.29
C ILE A 377 7.64 20.67 -4.42
N ILE A 378 7.13 21.84 -4.09
CA ILE A 378 6.61 22.82 -5.03
C ILE A 378 7.38 24.12 -4.82
N SER A 379 8.05 24.60 -5.86
CA SER A 379 8.73 25.89 -5.85
C SER A 379 7.98 26.87 -6.73
N THR A 380 7.70 28.06 -6.21
CA THR A 380 7.03 29.14 -6.94
C THR A 380 8.04 30.23 -7.28
N GLY A 381 8.00 30.72 -8.52
CA GLY A 381 8.81 31.85 -8.97
C GLY A 381 8.93 31.88 -10.49
N SER A 382 8.48 32.96 -11.12
CA SER A 382 8.53 33.12 -12.58
C SER A 382 9.97 33.13 -13.10
N GLU A 383 10.92 33.66 -12.33
CA GLU A 383 12.35 33.66 -12.63
C GLU A 383 12.97 32.26 -12.58
N LEU A 384 12.39 31.35 -11.78
CA LEU A 384 12.81 29.95 -11.77
C LEU A 384 12.28 29.24 -13.02
N VAL A 385 11.00 29.45 -13.37
CA VAL A 385 10.37 28.86 -14.56
C VAL A 385 11.07 29.34 -15.85
N ASN A 386 11.45 30.61 -15.91
CA ASN A 386 12.16 31.18 -17.06
C ASN A 386 13.65 30.75 -17.14
N GLY A 387 14.18 30.15 -16.07
CA GLY A 387 15.58 29.73 -16.01
C GLY A 387 16.57 30.85 -15.68
N ASP A 388 16.10 32.00 -15.19
CA ASP A 388 16.96 33.11 -14.74
C ASP A 388 17.73 32.74 -13.46
N ARG A 389 17.17 31.84 -12.65
CA ARG A 389 17.78 31.31 -11.43
C ARG A 389 17.59 29.81 -11.31
N LEU A 390 18.57 29.15 -10.68
CA LEU A 390 18.45 27.74 -10.30
C LEU A 390 17.62 27.60 -9.03
N ASP A 391 16.75 26.58 -9.00
CA ASP A 391 16.02 26.20 -7.79
C ASP A 391 16.92 25.46 -6.80
N THR A 392 17.58 26.24 -5.95
CA THR A 392 18.46 25.70 -4.90
C THR A 392 17.70 25.16 -3.69
N ASN A 393 16.46 25.61 -3.45
CA ASN A 393 15.67 25.17 -2.30
C ASN A 393 15.18 23.74 -2.49
N ALA A 394 14.56 23.42 -3.63
CA ALA A 394 14.08 22.06 -3.88
C ALA A 394 15.23 21.05 -3.89
N GLN A 395 16.38 21.44 -4.46
CA GLN A 395 17.60 20.63 -4.40
C GLN A 395 18.03 20.37 -2.95
N TYR A 396 18.15 21.41 -2.13
CA TYR A 396 18.58 21.31 -0.74
C TYR A 396 17.62 20.45 0.10
N PHE A 397 16.31 20.69 0.00
CA PHE A 397 15.30 19.90 0.70
C PHE A 397 15.37 18.44 0.31
N SER A 398 15.44 18.16 -1.00
CA SER A 398 15.50 16.79 -1.50
C SER A 398 16.74 16.05 -1.01
N GLN A 399 17.90 16.70 -1.05
CA GLN A 399 19.14 16.14 -0.53
C GLN A 399 19.05 15.84 0.96
N LYS A 400 18.53 16.78 1.76
CA LYS A 400 18.39 16.60 3.20
C LYS A 400 17.41 15.47 3.54
N ILE A 401 16.21 15.49 2.97
CA ILE A 401 15.17 14.46 3.17
C ILE A 401 15.71 13.08 2.80
N THR A 402 16.31 12.95 1.62
CA THR A 402 16.85 11.68 1.13
C THR A 402 18.01 11.20 2.00
N SER A 403 18.87 12.10 2.49
CA SER A 403 19.98 11.74 3.39
C SER A 403 19.51 11.19 4.73
N LEU A 404 18.31 11.59 5.17
CA LEU A 404 17.65 11.09 6.37
C LEU A 404 16.71 9.88 6.07
N GLY A 405 16.70 9.39 4.82
CA GLY A 405 15.92 8.22 4.44
C GLY A 405 14.45 8.48 4.09
N GLY A 406 14.07 9.74 3.86
CA GLY A 406 12.76 10.10 3.34
C GLY A 406 12.65 9.89 1.82
N SER A 407 11.41 9.78 1.33
CA SER A 407 11.10 9.57 -0.09
C SER A 407 10.49 10.82 -0.71
N VAL A 408 11.18 11.41 -1.69
CA VAL A 408 10.68 12.57 -2.44
C VAL A 408 10.09 12.10 -3.76
N LYS A 409 8.79 12.36 -3.97
CA LYS A 409 8.05 11.97 -5.18
C LYS A 409 8.56 12.69 -6.42
N GLY A 410 8.82 13.98 -6.27
CA GLY A 410 9.18 14.87 -7.36
C GLY A 410 9.14 16.33 -6.95
N HIS A 411 9.70 17.16 -7.83
CA HIS A 411 9.72 18.61 -7.71
C HIS A 411 8.81 19.20 -8.79
N GLN A 412 8.00 20.18 -8.42
CA GLN A 412 7.19 20.97 -9.35
C GLN A 412 7.66 22.42 -9.30
N LEU A 413 7.92 22.99 -10.46
CA LEU A 413 8.26 24.40 -10.62
C LEU A 413 7.08 25.11 -11.26
N VAL A 414 6.57 26.15 -10.62
CA VAL A 414 5.37 26.88 -11.08
C VAL A 414 5.60 28.39 -11.10
N SER A 415 4.94 29.06 -12.04
CA SER A 415 4.96 30.51 -12.15
C SER A 415 4.23 31.16 -10.96
N ASP A 416 4.34 32.49 -10.82
CA ASP A 416 3.61 33.25 -9.78
C ASP A 416 2.12 33.41 -10.09
N ASN A 417 1.56 32.53 -10.93
CA ASN A 417 0.15 32.46 -11.21
C ASN A 417 -0.58 31.61 -10.16
N GLN A 418 -1.56 32.20 -9.47
CA GLN A 418 -2.35 31.53 -8.44
C GLN A 418 -3.00 30.22 -8.91
N ARG A 419 -3.46 30.15 -10.16
CA ARG A 419 -4.09 28.94 -10.72
C ARG A 419 -3.09 27.80 -10.86
N ASP A 420 -1.89 28.10 -11.35
CA ASP A 420 -0.83 27.10 -11.56
C ASP A 420 -0.35 26.55 -10.22
N ILE A 421 -0.13 27.43 -9.24
CA ILE A 421 0.24 27.04 -7.87
C ILE A 421 -0.87 26.16 -7.28
N LYS A 422 -2.14 26.53 -7.42
CA LYS A 422 -3.27 25.74 -6.93
C LYS A 422 -3.30 24.34 -7.54
N LEU A 423 -3.18 24.22 -8.87
CA LEU A 423 -3.19 22.93 -9.56
C LEU A 423 -2.01 22.04 -9.12
N ALA A 424 -0.83 22.62 -8.92
CA ALA A 424 0.33 21.88 -8.41
C ALA A 424 0.12 21.37 -6.98
N ILE A 425 -0.54 22.16 -6.12
CA ILE A 425 -0.92 21.75 -4.76
C ILE A 425 -1.93 20.62 -4.79
N GLU A 426 -2.98 20.72 -5.61
CA GLU A 426 -4.00 19.67 -5.77
C GLU A 426 -3.37 18.37 -6.29
N PHE A 427 -2.47 18.45 -7.27
CA PHE A 427 -1.70 17.31 -7.75
C PHE A 427 -0.82 16.70 -6.66
N GLY A 428 -0.11 17.56 -5.90
CA GLY A 428 0.73 17.14 -4.77
C GLY A 428 -0.08 16.43 -3.68
N LEU A 429 -1.22 16.99 -3.28
CA LEU A 429 -2.13 16.41 -2.30
C LEU A 429 -2.74 15.08 -2.78
N ASN A 430 -2.95 14.89 -4.08
CA ASN A 430 -3.48 13.63 -4.62
C ASN A 430 -2.41 12.53 -4.71
N SER A 431 -1.13 12.90 -4.75
CA SER A 431 -0.03 11.98 -5.04
C SER A 431 0.98 11.77 -3.92
N SER A 432 0.88 12.54 -2.82
CA SER A 432 1.85 12.58 -1.73
C SER A 432 1.17 12.76 -0.36
N ASP A 433 1.82 12.31 0.70
CA ASP A 433 1.36 12.46 2.09
C ASP A 433 1.77 13.82 2.69
N CYS A 434 2.82 14.43 2.13
CA CYS A 434 3.32 15.75 2.50
C CYS A 434 3.60 16.58 1.24
N VAL A 435 3.19 17.85 1.26
CA VAL A 435 3.51 18.84 0.23
C VAL A 435 4.29 19.97 0.89
N ILE A 436 5.51 20.23 0.42
CA ILE A 436 6.35 21.33 0.88
C ILE A 436 6.39 22.39 -0.22
N ILE A 437 5.88 23.57 0.08
CA ILE A 437 5.80 24.69 -0.86
C ILE A 437 6.80 25.76 -0.42
N THR A 438 7.58 26.28 -1.36
CA THR A 438 8.54 27.36 -1.14
C THR A 438 8.35 28.49 -2.13
N GLY A 439 8.30 29.73 -1.63
CA GLY A 439 8.15 30.94 -2.44
C GLY A 439 6.76 31.59 -2.34
N GLY A 440 6.65 32.83 -2.84
CA GLY A 440 5.38 33.55 -2.96
C GLY A 440 4.71 33.94 -1.62
N LEU A 441 5.49 34.25 -0.58
CA LEU A 441 5.02 34.61 0.77
C LEU A 441 5.36 36.04 1.22
N GLY A 442 6.00 36.82 0.38
CA GLY A 442 6.33 38.21 0.65
C GLY A 442 5.10 39.14 0.64
N PRO A 443 5.34 40.46 0.61
CA PRO A 443 4.29 41.47 0.63
C PRO A 443 3.82 41.93 -0.77
N THR A 444 4.37 41.41 -1.86
CA THR A 444 4.13 41.95 -3.21
C THR A 444 2.92 41.29 -3.89
N SER A 445 2.40 41.94 -4.93
CA SER A 445 1.13 41.50 -5.56
C SER A 445 1.22 40.13 -6.26
N ASP A 446 2.43 39.70 -6.59
CA ASP A 446 2.83 38.41 -7.16
C ASP A 446 3.03 37.31 -6.11
N ASP A 447 3.05 37.61 -4.81
CA ASP A 447 3.12 36.62 -3.73
C ASP A 447 1.76 35.90 -3.53
N LYS A 448 1.44 34.95 -4.41
CA LYS A 448 0.13 34.27 -4.48
C LYS A 448 0.01 32.95 -3.73
N THR A 449 1.07 32.45 -3.09
CA THR A 449 1.09 31.09 -2.52
C THR A 449 0.01 30.89 -1.44
N ARG A 450 -0.23 31.90 -0.60
CA ARG A 450 -1.25 31.83 0.47
C ARG A 450 -2.65 31.67 -0.09
N ASP A 451 -2.98 32.47 -1.10
CA ASP A 451 -4.28 32.44 -1.78
C ASP A 451 -4.48 31.11 -2.53
N ALA A 452 -3.41 30.59 -3.15
CA ALA A 452 -3.44 29.31 -3.84
C ALA A 452 -3.65 28.14 -2.86
N VAL A 453 -2.97 28.14 -1.71
CA VAL A 453 -3.18 27.16 -0.64
C VAL A 453 -4.60 27.28 -0.07
N ALA A 454 -5.08 28.47 0.25
CA ALA A 454 -6.46 28.67 0.68
C ALA A 454 -7.48 28.08 -0.33
N GLY A 455 -7.28 28.37 -1.62
CA GLY A 455 -8.13 27.89 -2.70
C GLY A 455 -8.03 26.39 -3.00
N ALA A 456 -6.87 25.75 -2.77
CA ALA A 456 -6.67 24.31 -2.91
C ALA A 456 -7.23 23.52 -1.71
N THR A 457 -7.17 24.12 -0.53
CA THR A 457 -7.57 23.47 0.73
C THR A 457 -9.01 23.75 1.14
N GLY A 458 -9.69 24.67 0.44
CA GLY A 458 -11.04 25.12 0.77
C GLY A 458 -11.13 25.90 2.09
N LYS A 459 -9.99 26.43 2.57
CA LYS A 459 -9.89 27.16 3.83
C LYS A 459 -9.81 28.66 3.57
N GLU A 460 -10.55 29.44 4.34
CA GLU A 460 -10.45 30.90 4.31
C GLU A 460 -9.13 31.38 4.94
N LEU A 461 -8.61 32.51 4.46
CA LEU A 461 -7.47 33.19 5.08
C LEU A 461 -7.93 34.00 6.28
N VAL A 462 -7.22 33.85 7.39
CA VAL A 462 -7.43 34.57 8.65
C VAL A 462 -6.20 35.41 8.94
N PHE A 463 -6.44 36.65 9.40
CA PHE A 463 -5.38 37.55 9.82
C PHE A 463 -4.88 37.19 11.23
N ASP A 464 -3.58 37.07 11.39
CA ASP A 464 -2.93 36.78 12.68
C ASP A 464 -2.25 38.03 13.24
N GLU A 465 -2.83 38.60 14.31
CA GLU A 465 -2.32 39.84 14.93
C GLU A 465 -0.94 39.65 15.57
N LYS A 466 -0.65 38.45 16.10
CA LYS A 466 0.63 38.15 16.74
C LYS A 466 1.77 38.21 15.71
N ASN A 467 1.60 37.56 14.57
CA ASN A 467 2.57 37.55 13.49
C ASN A 467 2.69 38.94 12.85
N TRP A 468 1.59 39.68 12.71
CA TRP A 468 1.65 41.08 12.24
C TRP A 468 2.52 41.95 13.14
N LYS A 469 2.41 41.80 14.47
CA LYS A 469 3.26 42.49 15.42
C LYS A 469 4.74 42.12 15.24
N LEU A 470 5.06 40.84 15.03
CA LEU A 470 6.44 40.39 14.75
C LEU A 470 7.02 41.04 13.48
N VAL A 471 6.22 41.15 12.41
CA VAL A 471 6.61 41.83 11.18
C VAL A 471 6.93 43.31 11.45
N CYS A 472 6.03 44.01 12.16
CA CYS A 472 6.22 45.42 12.52
C CYS A 472 7.46 45.64 13.40
N ASP A 473 7.65 44.81 14.42
CA ASP A 473 8.76 44.91 15.36
C ASP A 473 10.10 44.66 14.65
N ARG A 474 10.13 43.74 13.68
CA ARG A 474 11.31 43.50 12.84
C ARG A 474 11.64 44.72 11.98
N PHE A 475 10.68 45.30 11.27
CA PHE A 475 10.91 46.51 10.47
C PHE A 475 11.38 47.69 11.34
N LYS A 476 10.76 47.90 12.50
CA LYS A 476 11.18 48.91 13.48
C LYS A 476 12.62 48.70 13.95
N ARG A 477 13.02 47.45 14.24
CA ARG A 477 14.39 47.10 14.65
C ARG A 477 15.44 47.53 13.61
N PHE A 478 15.09 47.51 12.33
CA PHE A 478 15.97 47.92 11.23
C PHE A 478 15.71 49.35 10.73
N ASN A 479 14.87 50.12 11.42
CA ASN A 479 14.48 51.49 11.03
C ASN A 479 13.89 51.59 9.61
N ILE A 480 13.07 50.60 9.23
CA ILE A 480 12.37 50.53 7.94
C ILE A 480 10.89 50.86 8.15
N SER A 481 10.31 51.65 7.23
CA SER A 481 8.88 51.98 7.25
C SER A 481 8.01 50.77 6.96
N VAL A 482 6.91 50.63 7.71
CA VAL A 482 5.91 49.56 7.51
C VAL A 482 4.82 50.07 6.55
N HIS A 483 4.51 49.31 5.52
CA HIS A 483 3.43 49.62 4.56
C HIS A 483 2.24 48.68 4.76
N ASP A 484 1.04 49.10 4.33
CA ASP A 484 -0.16 48.27 4.46
C ASP A 484 -0.07 46.95 3.69
N VAL A 485 0.65 46.92 2.56
CA VAL A 485 0.90 45.69 1.79
C VAL A 485 1.64 44.63 2.60
N ASN A 486 2.43 45.01 3.62
CA ASN A 486 3.10 44.06 4.50
C ASN A 486 2.11 43.26 5.36
N LYS A 487 0.86 43.73 5.55
CA LYS A 487 -0.18 42.96 6.25
C LYS A 487 -0.48 41.64 5.56
N GLN A 488 -0.27 41.55 4.24
CA GLN A 488 -0.40 40.29 3.51
C GLN A 488 0.45 39.18 4.13
N GLN A 489 1.59 39.54 4.74
CA GLN A 489 2.51 38.61 5.39
C GLN A 489 1.99 37.99 6.70
N ALA A 490 0.83 38.43 7.18
CA ALA A 490 0.16 37.95 8.39
C ALA A 490 -1.17 37.22 8.13
N PHE A 491 -1.51 36.93 6.87
CA PHE A 491 -2.66 36.07 6.53
C PHE A 491 -2.24 34.61 6.39
N PHE A 492 -3.01 33.71 7.01
CA PHE A 492 -2.81 32.26 6.97
C PHE A 492 -4.13 31.51 6.82
N PRO A 493 -4.15 30.32 6.19
CA PRO A 493 -5.36 29.50 6.13
C PRO A 493 -5.88 29.13 7.53
N LYS A 494 -7.21 29.13 7.71
CA LYS A 494 -7.85 28.87 8.99
C LYS A 494 -7.40 27.53 9.60
N GLY A 495 -6.94 27.56 10.86
CA GLY A 495 -6.44 26.40 11.58
C GLY A 495 -5.04 25.94 11.15
N ALA A 496 -4.27 26.80 10.46
CA ALA A 496 -2.85 26.58 10.22
C ALA A 496 -2.03 26.82 11.50
N GLU A 497 -0.98 26.03 11.68
CA GLU A 497 0.05 26.26 12.69
C GLU A 497 1.13 27.16 12.08
N ILE A 498 1.35 28.34 12.66
CA ILE A 498 2.28 29.34 12.14
C ILE A 498 3.73 28.95 12.48
N LEU A 499 4.61 29.02 11.50
CA LEU A 499 6.03 28.73 11.63
C LEU A 499 6.80 30.06 11.66
N GLU A 500 7.31 30.44 12.83
CA GLU A 500 8.00 31.71 13.02
C GLU A 500 9.32 31.75 12.20
N ASN A 501 9.54 32.86 11.49
CA ASN A 501 10.75 33.11 10.70
C ASN A 501 11.70 34.06 11.45
N PRO A 502 12.79 33.57 12.06
CA PRO A 502 13.74 34.44 12.78
C PRO A 502 14.62 35.27 11.84
N ASN A 503 14.70 34.92 10.56
CA ASN A 503 15.64 35.50 9.59
C ASN A 503 15.00 36.46 8.59
N GLY A 504 13.68 36.53 8.52
CA GLY A 504 12.96 37.52 7.71
C GLY A 504 11.58 37.86 8.24
N THR A 505 10.75 38.47 7.38
CA THR A 505 9.40 38.95 7.73
C THR A 505 8.29 37.99 7.30
N ALA A 506 8.55 37.11 6.33
CA ALA A 506 7.57 36.15 5.85
C ALA A 506 7.58 34.87 6.69
N ALA A 507 6.63 34.75 7.62
CA ALA A 507 6.41 33.49 8.34
C ALA A 507 5.77 32.42 7.44
N GLY A 508 6.05 31.16 7.77
CA GLY A 508 5.49 30.00 7.10
C GLY A 508 4.29 29.45 7.86
N CYS A 509 3.69 28.36 7.38
CA CYS A 509 2.69 27.63 8.14
C CYS A 509 2.63 26.14 7.79
N LYS A 510 2.08 25.34 8.71
CA LYS A 510 1.72 23.93 8.53
C LYS A 510 0.20 23.76 8.56
N ILE A 511 -0.34 22.96 7.64
CA ILE A 511 -1.78 22.72 7.51
C ILE A 511 -2.05 21.23 7.36
N ASN A 512 -2.94 20.69 8.19
CA ASN A 512 -3.41 19.29 8.07
C ASN A 512 -4.71 19.22 7.26
N ILE A 513 -4.80 18.24 6.34
CA ILE A 513 -5.93 18.01 5.43
C ILE A 513 -6.08 16.51 5.19
N ASN A 514 -7.18 15.89 5.64
CA ASN A 514 -7.52 14.48 5.33
C ASN A 514 -6.32 13.51 5.48
N ASN A 515 -5.63 13.57 6.62
CA ASN A 515 -4.42 12.81 6.96
C ASN A 515 -3.13 13.17 6.19
N ARG A 516 -3.15 14.25 5.40
CA ARG A 516 -1.98 14.82 4.70
C ARG A 516 -1.57 16.15 5.32
N VAL A 517 -0.35 16.58 5.03
CA VAL A 517 0.20 17.85 5.52
C VAL A 517 0.69 18.73 4.38
N VAL A 518 0.49 20.04 4.52
CA VAL A 518 1.06 21.07 3.64
C VAL A 518 1.94 21.99 4.48
N PHE A 519 3.20 22.14 4.07
CA PHE A 519 4.11 23.15 4.59
C PHE A 519 4.25 24.29 3.58
N MET A 520 4.25 25.51 4.09
CA MET A 520 4.43 26.72 3.30
C MET A 520 5.61 27.50 3.89
N LEU A 521 6.66 27.71 3.09
CA LEU A 521 7.92 28.30 3.50
C LEU A 521 8.32 29.49 2.59
N PRO A 522 9.09 30.47 3.09
CA PRO A 522 9.50 31.63 2.30
C PRO A 522 10.49 31.25 1.19
N GLY A 523 10.61 32.09 0.16
CA GLY A 523 11.50 31.84 -0.99
C GLY A 523 13.01 31.97 -0.70
N PRO A 524 13.50 33.02 -0.01
CA PRO A 524 14.93 33.23 0.18
C PRO A 524 15.62 32.09 0.95
N PRO A 525 16.68 31.46 0.42
CA PRO A 525 17.34 30.32 1.08
C PRO A 525 17.85 30.62 2.50
N SER A 526 18.32 31.85 2.76
CA SER A 526 18.78 32.31 4.08
C SER A 526 17.68 32.35 5.15
N GLU A 527 16.42 32.45 4.73
CA GLU A 527 15.25 32.39 5.61
C GLU A 527 14.65 30.98 5.65
N ASN A 528 14.59 30.34 4.49
CA ASN A 528 13.89 29.10 4.27
C ASN A 528 14.58 27.88 4.90
N GLN A 529 15.88 27.68 4.63
CA GLN A 529 16.61 26.50 5.07
C GLN A 529 16.60 26.33 6.61
N PRO A 530 16.82 27.40 7.41
CA PRO A 530 16.70 27.30 8.87
C PRO A 530 15.29 26.93 9.35
N MET A 531 14.23 27.42 8.67
CA MET A 531 12.86 27.05 9.02
C MET A 531 12.56 25.60 8.67
N PHE A 532 13.04 25.14 7.52
CA PHE A 532 12.92 23.75 7.10
C PHE A 532 13.57 22.80 8.11
N GLU A 533 14.80 23.09 8.54
CA GLU A 533 15.49 22.27 9.55
C GLU A 533 14.84 22.34 10.93
N LYS A 534 14.31 23.51 11.33
CA LYS A 534 13.70 23.68 12.65
C LYS A 534 12.31 23.06 12.77
N TYR A 535 11.48 23.12 11.72
CA TYR A 535 10.07 22.75 11.81
C TYR A 535 9.67 21.56 10.95
N VAL A 536 10.24 21.44 9.74
CA VAL A 536 9.82 20.39 8.80
C VAL A 536 10.54 19.08 9.11
N ILE A 537 11.86 19.09 9.27
CA ILE A 537 12.62 17.86 9.56
C ILE A 537 12.12 17.14 10.83
N PRO A 538 11.98 17.81 12.00
CA PRO A 538 11.50 17.13 13.21
C PRO A 538 10.10 16.55 13.05
N TYR A 539 9.22 17.23 12.29
CA TYR A 539 7.90 16.70 11.98
C TYR A 539 7.97 15.45 11.10
N LEU A 540 8.83 15.45 10.08
CA LEU A 540 9.02 14.28 9.21
C LEU A 540 9.58 13.07 10.01
N GLU A 541 10.47 13.31 10.96
CA GLU A 541 10.96 12.28 11.89
C GLU A 541 9.84 11.74 12.78
N GLU A 542 9.14 12.61 13.50
CA GLU A 542 8.05 12.24 14.42
C GLU A 542 6.94 11.46 13.71
N GLN A 543 6.59 11.89 12.49
CA GLN A 543 5.51 11.30 11.70
C GLN A 543 5.96 10.11 10.83
N LYS A 544 7.18 9.58 11.04
CA LYS A 544 7.72 8.41 10.34
C LYS A 544 7.76 8.55 8.82
N PHE A 545 8.07 9.74 8.32
CA PHE A 545 8.40 9.95 6.89
C PHE A 545 9.84 9.52 6.57
N LEU A 546 10.72 9.55 7.58
CA LEU A 546 12.14 9.25 7.43
C LEU A 546 12.38 7.82 7.93
N ILE A 547 12.80 6.94 7.03
CA ILE A 547 13.11 5.54 7.36
C ILE A 547 14.59 5.32 7.14
N GLU A 548 15.31 4.89 8.18
CA GLU A 548 16.75 4.72 8.12
C GLU A 548 17.15 3.74 7.00
N LYS A 549 17.83 4.28 5.98
CA LYS A 549 18.32 3.54 4.82
C LYS A 549 19.83 3.50 4.84
N LYS A 550 20.39 2.34 4.49
CA LYS A 550 21.81 2.17 4.17
C LYS A 550 21.99 2.20 2.66
N SER A 551 23.05 2.86 2.20
CA SER A 551 23.44 2.83 0.79
C SER A 551 24.85 2.27 0.62
N LEU A 552 25.01 1.40 -0.37
CA LEU A 552 26.29 0.90 -0.85
C LEU A 552 26.51 1.41 -2.27
N THR A 553 27.71 1.82 -2.61
CA THR A 553 28.03 2.36 -3.95
C THR A 553 29.28 1.70 -4.49
N TRP A 554 29.27 1.40 -5.78
CA TRP A 554 30.41 0.87 -6.53
C TRP A 554 30.63 1.74 -7.76
N LYS A 555 31.83 2.33 -7.88
CA LYS A 555 32.26 3.02 -9.09
C LYS A 555 32.97 2.02 -9.98
N LEU A 556 32.42 1.79 -11.17
CA LEU A 556 32.85 0.74 -12.09
C LEU A 556 33.54 1.32 -13.33
N LEU A 557 34.52 0.60 -13.86
CA LEU A 557 35.18 0.87 -15.13
C LEU A 557 35.19 -0.38 -16.02
N GLY A 558 35.09 -0.17 -17.33
CA GLY A 558 35.19 -1.26 -18.32
C GLY A 558 33.91 -2.02 -18.56
N VAL A 559 32.76 -1.46 -18.19
CA VAL A 559 31.45 -2.11 -18.29
C VAL A 559 30.45 -1.25 -19.07
N ILE A 560 29.40 -1.88 -19.59
CA ILE A 560 28.27 -1.23 -20.24
C ILE A 560 27.12 -1.18 -19.23
N GLU A 561 26.42 -0.04 -19.17
CA GLU A 561 25.36 0.18 -18.19
C GLU A 561 24.25 -0.87 -18.30
N ALA A 562 23.81 -1.17 -19.53
CA ALA A 562 22.77 -2.17 -19.78
C ALA A 562 23.17 -3.59 -19.31
N ASP A 563 24.42 -3.99 -19.56
CA ASP A 563 24.91 -5.32 -19.17
C ASP A 563 24.96 -5.46 -17.64
N ILE A 564 25.46 -4.42 -16.95
CA ILE A 564 25.50 -4.41 -15.48
C ILE A 564 24.12 -4.31 -14.88
N ALA A 565 23.22 -3.51 -15.45
CA ALA A 565 21.85 -3.40 -14.99
C ALA A 565 21.13 -4.75 -15.07
N ASP A 566 21.21 -5.44 -16.21
CA ASP A 566 20.56 -6.73 -16.40
C ASP A 566 21.10 -7.82 -15.45
N ASP A 567 22.41 -7.84 -15.19
CA ASP A 567 23.00 -8.78 -14.24
C ASP A 567 22.64 -8.46 -12.78
N ILE A 568 22.73 -7.20 -12.37
CA ILE A 568 22.44 -6.79 -10.99
C ILE A 568 20.95 -6.92 -10.69
N ASP A 569 20.07 -6.51 -11.60
CA ASP A 569 18.61 -6.63 -11.48
C ASP A 569 18.20 -8.10 -11.31
N ARG A 570 18.87 -9.04 -12.00
CA ARG A 570 18.68 -10.48 -11.79
C ARG A 570 19.14 -10.95 -10.40
N ILE A 571 20.28 -10.47 -9.92
CA ILE A 571 20.81 -10.83 -8.58
C ILE A 571 19.90 -10.33 -7.46
N ILE A 572 19.31 -9.14 -7.60
CA ILE A 572 18.43 -8.53 -6.59
C ILE A 572 16.94 -8.84 -6.82
N SER A 573 16.60 -9.61 -7.84
CA SER A 573 15.20 -9.98 -8.14
C SER A 573 14.52 -10.58 -6.90
N ALA A 574 13.28 -10.13 -6.63
CA ALA A 574 12.52 -10.47 -5.42
C ALA A 574 13.14 -10.01 -4.07
N SER A 575 14.04 -9.02 -4.08
CA SER A 575 14.51 -8.34 -2.87
C SER A 575 14.00 -6.90 -2.78
N GLU A 576 13.80 -6.39 -1.57
CA GLU A 576 13.39 -5.00 -1.31
C GLU A 576 14.55 -4.00 -1.39
N VAL A 577 15.43 -4.17 -2.36
CA VAL A 577 16.60 -3.31 -2.58
C VAL A 577 16.33 -2.35 -3.73
N GLU A 578 16.46 -1.06 -3.48
CA GLU A 578 16.44 -0.03 -4.52
C GLU A 578 17.81 0.03 -5.19
N VAL A 579 17.86 -0.15 -6.50
CA VAL A 579 19.08 0.03 -7.29
C VAL A 579 19.00 1.28 -8.15
N ALA A 580 20.12 1.99 -8.25
CA ALA A 580 20.29 3.10 -9.16
C ALA A 580 21.60 2.94 -9.94
N TYR A 581 21.51 3.15 -11.25
CA TYR A 581 22.64 3.18 -12.17
C TYR A 581 22.85 4.61 -12.60
N ARG A 582 24.09 5.10 -12.50
CA ARG A 582 24.46 6.43 -12.96
C ARG A 582 25.68 6.36 -13.84
N TRP A 583 25.48 6.65 -15.12
CA TRP A 583 26.59 6.82 -16.04
C TRP A 583 27.27 8.18 -15.86
N SER A 584 28.59 8.15 -15.72
CA SER A 584 29.44 9.34 -15.63
C SER A 584 30.77 9.06 -16.32
N TYR A 585 30.89 9.40 -17.61
CA TYR A 585 32.04 8.98 -18.43
C TYR A 585 33.42 9.23 -17.77
N PRO A 586 34.29 8.20 -17.64
CA PRO A 586 34.20 6.85 -18.20
C PRO A 586 33.55 5.78 -17.28
N TYR A 587 33.00 6.18 -16.14
CA TYR A 587 32.51 5.30 -15.09
C TYR A 587 31.02 5.03 -15.15
N ILE A 588 30.62 3.95 -14.49
CA ILE A 588 29.24 3.67 -14.10
C ILE A 588 29.21 3.51 -12.59
N ASP A 589 28.38 4.31 -11.92
CA ASP A 589 28.12 4.14 -10.50
C ASP A 589 26.88 3.26 -10.32
N VAL A 590 27.05 2.16 -9.57
CA VAL A 590 25.94 1.33 -9.10
C VAL A 590 25.71 1.66 -7.64
N LYS A 591 24.49 2.04 -7.29
CA LYS A 591 24.09 2.31 -5.90
C LYS A 591 22.97 1.37 -5.49
N LEU A 592 23.17 0.62 -4.42
CA LEU A 592 22.11 -0.13 -3.76
C LEU A 592 21.69 0.60 -2.49
N SER A 593 20.38 0.75 -2.27
CA SER A 593 19.81 1.36 -1.08
C SER A 593 18.75 0.43 -0.48
N PHE A 594 18.79 0.22 0.83
CA PHE A 594 17.89 -0.68 1.54
C PHE A 594 17.70 -0.24 2.99
N LEU A 595 16.64 -0.74 3.64
CA LEU A 595 16.38 -0.45 5.05
C LEU A 595 17.45 -1.05 5.96
N VAL A 596 17.93 -0.29 6.94
CA VAL A 596 18.97 -0.76 7.89
C VAL A 596 18.54 -2.06 8.60
N SER A 597 17.25 -2.19 8.94
CA SER A 597 16.68 -3.40 9.56
C SER A 597 16.84 -4.67 8.72
N LYS A 598 16.98 -4.54 7.39
CA LYS A 598 17.13 -5.68 6.46
C LYS A 598 18.59 -6.02 6.17
N GLU A 599 19.54 -5.28 6.71
CA GLU A 599 20.97 -5.47 6.41
C GLU A 599 21.42 -6.92 6.60
N PHE A 600 21.03 -7.56 7.72
CA PHE A 600 21.43 -8.93 8.02
C PHE A 600 20.88 -9.94 6.99
N GLN A 601 19.61 -9.79 6.59
CA GLN A 601 18.96 -10.65 5.60
C GLN A 601 19.56 -10.48 4.20
N LEU A 602 20.01 -9.26 3.87
CA LEU A 602 20.56 -8.91 2.56
C LEU A 602 22.05 -9.24 2.40
N GLN A 603 22.77 -9.66 3.45
CA GLN A 603 24.21 -9.96 3.39
C GLN A 603 24.59 -10.94 2.27
N SER A 604 23.77 -11.98 2.05
CA SER A 604 23.99 -12.96 0.98
C SER A 604 23.91 -12.31 -0.42
N ILE A 605 22.92 -11.42 -0.62
CA ILE A 605 22.73 -10.69 -1.88
C ILE A 605 23.87 -9.70 -2.09
N ILE A 606 24.20 -8.91 -1.07
CA ILE A 606 25.32 -7.95 -1.11
C ILE A 606 26.64 -8.67 -1.45
N SER A 607 26.87 -9.86 -0.89
CA SER A 607 28.05 -10.68 -1.20
C SER A 607 28.08 -11.15 -2.66
N LYS A 608 26.93 -11.51 -3.24
CA LYS A 608 26.82 -11.86 -4.67
C LYS A 608 27.10 -10.65 -5.56
N VAL A 609 26.52 -9.50 -5.24
CA VAL A 609 26.76 -8.23 -5.96
C VAL A 609 28.24 -7.85 -5.92
N ASN A 610 28.85 -7.85 -4.72
CA ASN A 610 30.27 -7.60 -4.57
C ASN A 610 31.12 -8.52 -5.45
N ARG A 611 30.84 -9.83 -5.44
CA ARG A 611 31.58 -10.80 -6.25
C ARG A 611 31.42 -10.56 -7.76
N HIS A 612 30.24 -10.13 -8.20
CA HIS A 612 29.98 -9.82 -9.61
C HIS A 612 30.72 -8.56 -10.06
N LEU A 613 30.69 -7.52 -9.23
CA LEU A 613 31.24 -6.20 -9.56
C LEU A 613 32.74 -6.05 -9.31
N ASP A 614 33.34 -6.92 -8.48
CA ASP A 614 34.72 -6.79 -7.98
C ASP A 614 35.75 -6.53 -9.10
N LYS A 615 35.65 -7.27 -10.21
CA LYS A 615 36.58 -7.15 -11.35
C LYS A 615 36.58 -5.78 -12.02
N HIS A 616 35.49 -5.04 -11.88
CA HIS A 616 35.27 -3.75 -12.51
C HIS A 616 35.32 -2.59 -11.50
N THR A 617 35.37 -2.91 -10.20
CA THR A 617 35.24 -1.94 -9.11
C THR A 617 36.52 -1.13 -8.94
N VAL A 618 36.42 0.16 -9.17
CA VAL A 618 37.48 1.15 -8.94
C VAL A 618 37.51 1.59 -7.48
N SER A 619 36.33 1.84 -6.92
CA SER A 619 36.16 2.27 -5.52
C SER A 619 34.73 2.08 -5.03
N ASN A 620 34.58 2.05 -3.71
CA ASN A 620 33.27 2.01 -3.04
C ASN A 620 32.94 3.33 -2.32
N ASP A 621 33.83 4.31 -2.43
CA ASP A 621 33.71 5.63 -1.80
C ASP A 621 33.54 6.76 -2.82
N GLY A 622 33.39 6.41 -4.11
CA GLY A 622 33.17 7.36 -5.20
C GLY A 622 34.45 8.02 -5.75
N ARG A 623 35.64 7.74 -5.21
CA ARG A 623 36.90 8.26 -5.76
C ARG A 623 37.24 7.62 -7.10
N ASP A 624 37.73 8.42 -8.05
CA ASP A 624 38.13 7.93 -9.36
C ASP A 624 39.49 7.19 -9.35
N SER A 625 39.80 6.47 -10.42
CA SER A 625 41.02 5.65 -10.51
C SER A 625 42.29 6.49 -10.48
N LYS A 626 42.23 7.74 -10.97
CA LYS A 626 43.33 8.70 -10.95
C LYS A 626 43.70 9.05 -9.50
N THR A 627 42.71 9.52 -8.73
CA THR A 627 42.86 9.90 -7.32
C THR A 627 43.37 8.72 -6.50
N ARG A 628 42.81 7.52 -6.73
CA ARG A 628 43.19 6.29 -6.03
C ARG A 628 44.64 5.88 -6.30
N LEU A 629 45.11 5.97 -7.55
CA LEU A 629 46.50 5.65 -7.87
C LEU A 629 47.46 6.65 -7.23
N LEU A 630 47.17 7.95 -7.31
CA LEU A 630 47.99 9.00 -6.69
C LEU A 630 48.11 8.84 -5.17
N ASP A 631 46.99 8.57 -4.49
CA ASP A 631 46.96 8.28 -3.05
C ASP A 631 47.82 7.07 -2.68
N PHE A 632 47.89 6.07 -3.57
CA PHE A 632 48.69 4.86 -3.35
C PHE A 632 50.18 5.15 -3.54
N VAL A 633 50.58 5.67 -4.70
CA VAL A 633 52.01 5.89 -5.01
C VAL A 633 52.66 6.95 -4.11
N SER A 634 51.91 7.97 -3.68
CA SER A 634 52.40 8.98 -2.75
C SER A 634 52.77 8.42 -1.37
N LYS A 635 52.14 7.32 -0.94
CA LYS A 635 52.42 6.65 0.33
C LYS A 635 53.51 5.58 0.21
N SER A 636 53.58 4.91 -0.93
CA SER A 636 54.42 3.72 -1.10
C SER A 636 55.84 3.98 -1.62
N LYS A 637 56.15 5.19 -2.13
CA LYS A 637 57.48 5.56 -2.70
C LYS A 637 58.11 4.44 -3.55
N LEU A 638 57.41 4.06 -4.61
CA LEU A 638 57.79 2.94 -5.48
C LEU A 638 58.70 3.38 -6.62
N ASN A 639 59.63 2.49 -7.00
CA ASN A 639 60.47 2.62 -8.19
C ASN A 639 59.69 2.13 -9.42
N ILE A 640 59.00 3.03 -10.14
CA ILE A 640 58.15 2.67 -11.30
C ILE A 640 58.68 3.31 -12.59
N LYS A 641 58.95 2.49 -13.61
CA LYS A 641 59.23 2.94 -14.98
C LYS A 641 57.99 2.74 -15.85
N ILE A 642 57.46 3.82 -16.43
CA ILE A 642 56.25 3.79 -17.27
C ILE A 642 56.58 4.08 -18.73
N ILE A 643 56.27 3.12 -19.60
CA ILE A 643 56.26 3.27 -21.04
C ILE A 643 54.80 3.41 -21.49
N ASP A 644 54.42 4.64 -21.80
CA ASP A 644 53.03 5.03 -22.04
C ASP A 644 52.78 5.39 -23.51
N TYR A 645 52.56 4.37 -24.34
CA TYR A 645 52.08 4.56 -25.72
C TYR A 645 50.56 4.74 -25.79
N LEU A 646 49.86 4.66 -24.65
CA LEU A 646 48.41 4.64 -24.61
C LEU A 646 47.82 6.04 -24.44
N THR A 647 48.45 6.86 -23.59
CA THR A 647 48.06 8.25 -23.31
C THR A 647 49.13 9.26 -23.72
N ASP A 648 50.07 8.83 -24.58
CA ASP A 648 51.18 9.66 -25.08
C ASP A 648 51.97 10.38 -23.97
N GLY A 649 52.19 9.66 -22.86
CA GLY A 649 52.99 10.12 -21.71
C GLY A 649 52.23 10.94 -20.66
N GLU A 650 50.92 11.18 -20.80
CA GLU A 650 50.14 11.89 -19.79
C GLU A 650 50.11 11.17 -18.44
N LEU A 651 49.96 9.84 -18.43
CA LEU A 651 49.96 9.07 -17.19
C LEU A 651 51.34 9.10 -16.51
N GLY A 652 52.42 9.03 -17.29
CA GLY A 652 53.78 9.17 -16.78
C GLY A 652 53.99 10.51 -16.06
N LYS A 653 53.58 11.62 -16.68
CA LYS A 653 53.63 12.96 -16.08
C LYS A 653 52.80 13.07 -14.81
N LEU A 654 51.65 12.40 -14.78
CA LEU A 654 50.74 12.42 -13.65
C LEU A 654 51.36 11.81 -12.38
N VAL A 655 52.11 10.71 -12.51
CA VAL A 655 52.71 10.01 -11.36
C VAL A 655 54.15 10.41 -11.09
N ALA A 656 54.85 11.04 -12.04
CA ALA A 656 56.25 11.47 -11.93
C ALA A 656 56.62 12.16 -10.60
N PRO A 657 55.78 13.03 -10.00
CA PRO A 657 56.11 13.67 -8.71
C PRO A 657 56.21 12.71 -7.52
N TYR A 658 55.72 11.48 -7.65
CA TYR A 658 55.56 10.50 -6.57
C TYR A 658 56.42 9.25 -6.75
N ILE A 659 57.17 9.16 -7.84
CA ILE A 659 58.07 8.04 -8.17
C ILE A 659 59.51 8.56 -8.19
N SER A 660 60.45 7.71 -7.80
CA SER A 660 61.89 8.02 -7.81
C SER A 660 62.44 8.04 -9.23
N ASP A 661 63.41 8.92 -9.53
CA ASP A 661 64.25 8.81 -10.72
C ASP A 661 65.22 7.63 -10.50
N VAL A 662 65.02 6.52 -11.22
CA VAL A 662 65.82 5.29 -11.05
C VAL A 662 66.51 4.91 -12.36
N THR A 663 67.80 4.61 -12.28
CA THR A 663 68.60 4.02 -13.37
C THR A 663 68.27 2.52 -13.54
N ASP A 664 68.43 1.97 -14.74
CA ASP A 664 67.97 0.61 -15.13
C ASP A 664 68.58 -0.58 -14.35
N GLU A 665 69.36 -0.34 -13.28
CA GLU A 665 70.11 -1.35 -12.51
C GLU A 665 69.52 -1.69 -11.12
N SER A 666 68.36 -1.15 -10.73
CA SER A 666 67.77 -1.46 -9.41
C SER A 666 67.04 -2.81 -9.38
N GLU A 667 67.35 -3.67 -8.41
CA GLU A 667 66.71 -4.99 -8.21
C GLU A 667 65.19 -4.95 -7.92
N GLU A 668 64.61 -3.78 -7.64
CA GLU A 668 63.19 -3.61 -7.29
C GLU A 668 62.42 -2.69 -8.28
N LEU A 669 62.78 -2.70 -9.57
CA LEU A 669 62.11 -1.86 -10.57
C LEU A 669 60.76 -2.46 -11.01
N ILE A 670 59.68 -1.66 -10.92
CA ILE A 670 58.36 -1.99 -11.48
C ILE A 670 58.26 -1.41 -12.87
N TYR A 671 58.07 -2.25 -13.88
CA TYR A 671 57.96 -1.83 -15.27
C TYR A 671 56.51 -1.87 -15.74
N VAL A 672 55.98 -0.75 -16.22
CA VAL A 672 54.63 -0.61 -16.76
C VAL A 672 54.72 -0.29 -18.25
N GLU A 673 54.10 -1.08 -19.10
CA GLU A 673 53.94 -0.80 -20.52
C GLU A 673 52.46 -0.71 -20.88
N MET A 674 52.05 0.38 -21.53
CA MET A 674 50.66 0.59 -21.96
C MET A 674 50.59 0.85 -23.46
N LYS A 675 49.66 0.17 -24.14
CA LYS A 675 49.48 0.21 -25.60
C LYS A 675 48.00 0.19 -25.95
N GLY A 676 47.63 0.79 -27.08
CA GLY A 676 46.25 0.86 -27.57
C GLY A 676 45.97 2.17 -28.30
N LEU A 677 44.69 2.41 -28.63
CA LEU A 677 44.22 3.62 -29.33
C LEU A 677 44.89 3.87 -30.70
N GLU A 678 45.32 2.82 -31.40
CA GLU A 678 45.92 2.95 -32.74
C GLU A 678 44.95 3.58 -33.75
N GLU A 679 43.66 3.29 -33.61
CA GLU A 679 42.59 3.89 -34.43
C GLU A 679 42.52 5.41 -34.23
N PHE A 680 42.66 5.87 -32.99
CA PHE A 680 42.66 7.28 -32.64
C PHE A 680 43.89 7.99 -33.20
N LYS A 681 45.09 7.40 -33.03
CA LYS A 681 46.35 7.94 -33.57
C LYS A 681 46.33 8.04 -35.10
N LYS A 682 45.71 7.06 -35.77
CA LYS A 682 45.53 7.04 -37.23
C LYS A 682 44.36 7.91 -37.71
N LYS A 683 43.63 8.59 -36.81
CA LYS A 683 42.46 9.43 -37.10
C LYS A 683 41.38 8.68 -37.91
N LEU A 684 41.17 7.40 -37.60
CA LEU A 684 40.12 6.61 -38.24
C LEU A 684 38.73 7.10 -37.81
N PRO A 685 37.69 6.92 -38.65
CA PRO A 685 36.30 7.25 -38.28
C PRO A 685 35.84 6.51 -37.02
N TYR A 686 35.13 7.21 -36.15
CA TYR A 686 34.60 6.66 -34.88
C TYR A 686 33.56 5.57 -35.15
N SER A 687 34.03 4.32 -35.19
CA SER A 687 33.24 3.13 -35.46
C SER A 687 33.88 1.90 -34.82
N GLY A 688 33.05 0.93 -34.43
CA GLY A 688 33.53 -0.32 -33.83
C GLY A 688 34.08 -0.15 -32.42
N SER A 689 35.23 -0.77 -32.16
CA SER A 689 35.85 -0.86 -30.84
C SER A 689 37.36 -0.76 -30.93
N THR A 690 37.98 -0.21 -29.89
CA THR A 690 39.44 -0.19 -29.70
C THR A 690 39.83 -0.99 -28.46
N ILE A 691 41.08 -1.42 -28.39
CA ILE A 691 41.64 -2.22 -27.31
C ILE A 691 42.67 -1.39 -26.56
N LEU A 692 42.55 -1.40 -25.23
CA LEU A 692 43.51 -0.81 -24.29
C LEU A 692 44.22 -1.94 -23.55
N GLU A 693 45.54 -1.85 -23.45
CA GLU A 693 46.37 -2.86 -22.80
C GLU A 693 47.34 -2.20 -21.82
N CYS A 694 47.50 -2.81 -20.65
CA CYS A 694 48.44 -2.37 -19.61
C CYS A 694 49.12 -3.61 -19.03
N ASN A 695 50.44 -3.66 -19.15
CA ASN A 695 51.27 -4.75 -18.68
C ASN A 695 52.20 -4.25 -17.57
N THR A 696 52.11 -4.82 -16.37
CA THR A 696 52.94 -4.47 -15.21
C THR A 696 53.83 -5.65 -14.85
N ARG A 697 55.15 -5.45 -14.83
CA ARG A 697 56.18 -6.44 -14.51
C ARG A 697 56.93 -6.04 -13.24
N TYR A 698 57.15 -7.02 -12.38
CA TYR A 698 58.01 -6.88 -11.19
C TYR A 698 58.64 -8.24 -10.91
N ASN A 699 59.97 -8.33 -10.90
CA ASN A 699 60.71 -9.59 -10.85
C ASN A 699 60.20 -10.60 -11.91
N ASN A 700 59.84 -11.81 -11.50
CA ASN A 700 59.28 -12.85 -12.37
C ASN A 700 57.75 -12.79 -12.49
N LEU A 701 57.10 -11.77 -11.92
CA LEU A 701 55.64 -11.60 -11.96
C LEU A 701 55.24 -10.64 -13.09
N ASN A 702 54.25 -11.05 -13.89
CA ASN A 702 53.71 -10.26 -14.98
C ASN A 702 52.18 -10.20 -14.88
N TYR A 703 51.64 -9.00 -14.71
CA TYR A 703 50.22 -8.73 -14.60
C TYR A 703 49.75 -7.99 -15.86
N TYR A 704 48.91 -8.66 -16.64
CA TYR A 704 48.41 -8.13 -17.91
C TYR A 704 46.92 -7.81 -17.79
N ASN A 705 46.57 -6.55 -18.03
CA ASN A 705 45.20 -6.06 -18.06
C ASN A 705 44.85 -5.61 -19.47
N LYS A 706 43.66 -5.99 -19.94
CA LYS A 706 43.16 -5.69 -21.27
C LYS A 706 41.70 -5.29 -21.21
N LEU A 707 41.33 -4.24 -21.93
CA LEU A 707 39.95 -3.77 -22.01
C LEU A 707 39.58 -3.37 -23.43
N LYS A 708 38.44 -3.88 -23.90
CA LYS A 708 37.85 -3.51 -25.19
C LYS A 708 36.76 -2.47 -24.93
N ILE A 709 36.85 -1.31 -25.56
CA ILE A 709 35.87 -0.23 -25.44
C ILE A 709 35.35 0.20 -26.82
N ALA A 710 34.18 0.82 -26.86
CA ALA A 710 33.66 1.38 -28.09
C ALA A 710 34.46 2.62 -28.52
N TYR A 711 34.80 2.72 -29.81
CA TYR A 711 35.53 3.86 -30.37
C TYR A 711 34.55 4.93 -30.87
N ARG A 712 34.04 5.74 -29.94
CA ARG A 712 32.88 6.64 -30.17
C ARG A 712 33.20 8.13 -30.32
N GLY A 713 34.44 8.53 -30.03
CA GLY A 713 34.84 9.94 -30.08
C GLY A 713 36.18 10.18 -29.40
N PRO A 714 36.62 11.44 -29.30
CA PRO A 714 37.89 11.81 -28.66
C PRO A 714 37.94 11.51 -27.16
N GLU A 715 36.80 11.34 -26.51
CA GLU A 715 36.71 10.99 -25.09
C GLU A 715 37.42 9.67 -24.73
N VAL A 716 37.69 8.79 -25.71
CA VAL A 716 38.45 7.54 -25.50
C VAL A 716 39.83 7.76 -24.90
N GLN A 717 40.45 8.93 -25.12
CA GLN A 717 41.71 9.29 -24.46
C GLN A 717 41.54 9.43 -22.94
N LYS A 718 40.45 10.08 -22.50
CA LYS A 718 40.09 10.19 -21.08
C LYS A 718 39.84 8.78 -20.50
N TYR A 719 39.17 7.91 -21.24
CA TYR A 719 38.98 6.52 -20.83
C TYR A 719 40.32 5.81 -20.62
N ALA A 720 41.23 5.95 -21.57
CA ALA A 720 42.54 5.30 -21.57
C ALA A 720 43.39 5.70 -20.36
N LEU A 721 43.37 6.98 -19.98
CA LEU A 721 44.03 7.46 -18.76
C LEU A 721 43.46 6.79 -17.50
N HIS A 722 42.13 6.76 -17.37
CA HIS A 722 41.48 6.14 -16.21
C HIS A 722 41.68 4.60 -16.18
N PHE A 723 41.72 3.93 -17.33
CA PHE A 723 42.05 2.51 -17.46
C PHE A 723 43.50 2.22 -17.07
N GLY A 724 44.45 3.04 -17.53
CA GLY A 724 45.85 2.94 -17.13
C GLY A 724 46.02 3.06 -15.63
N CYS A 725 45.39 4.07 -15.02
CA CYS A 725 45.44 4.28 -13.57
C CYS A 725 44.86 3.08 -12.79
N PHE A 726 43.70 2.58 -13.23
CA PHE A 726 43.04 1.42 -12.63
C PHE A 726 43.88 0.15 -12.74
N SER A 727 44.44 -0.11 -13.92
CA SER A 727 45.24 -1.31 -14.21
C SER A 727 46.53 -1.34 -13.40
N ILE A 728 47.26 -0.22 -13.33
CA ILE A 728 48.48 -0.10 -12.54
C ILE A 728 48.18 -0.34 -11.06
N LEU A 729 47.18 0.35 -10.51
CA LEU A 729 46.81 0.18 -9.11
C LEU A 729 46.42 -1.27 -8.78
N SER A 730 45.63 -1.92 -9.64
CA SER A 730 45.22 -3.32 -9.49
C SER A 730 46.44 -4.26 -9.49
N SER A 731 47.40 -4.04 -10.39
CA SER A 731 48.66 -4.80 -10.43
C SER A 731 49.50 -4.58 -9.17
N LEU A 732 49.68 -3.32 -8.75
CA LEU A 732 50.48 -2.97 -7.57
C LEU A 732 49.94 -3.57 -6.27
N LYS A 733 48.62 -3.53 -6.06
CA LYS A 733 47.98 -4.15 -4.89
C LYS A 733 48.23 -5.66 -4.83
N LYS A 734 48.12 -6.34 -5.98
CA LYS A 734 48.40 -7.78 -6.08
C LYS A 734 49.87 -8.11 -5.83
N MET A 735 50.79 -7.26 -6.29
CA MET A 735 52.22 -7.43 -6.09
C MET A 735 52.62 -7.27 -4.62
N LEU A 736 52.05 -6.28 -3.92
CA LEU A 736 52.43 -5.90 -2.56
C LEU A 736 51.65 -6.67 -1.47
N GLY A 737 50.80 -7.63 -1.85
CA GLY A 737 50.05 -8.46 -0.90
C GLY A 737 48.94 -7.70 -0.15
N GLU A 738 48.60 -6.48 -0.56
CA GLU A 738 47.46 -5.73 -0.02
C GLU A 738 46.15 -6.27 -0.61
N ASN A 739 45.74 -7.47 -0.18
CA ASN A 739 44.41 -7.99 -0.46
C ASN A 739 43.40 -7.37 0.51
N LYS A 740 43.06 -6.10 0.27
CA LYS A 740 41.76 -5.41 0.46
C LYS A 740 41.97 -3.90 0.50
#